data_AF-A0A1U7DSX6-F1
#
_entry.id   AF-A0A1U7DSX6-F1
#
_cell.length_a   1.000
_cell.length_b   1.000
_cell.length_c   1.000
_cell.angle_alpha   90.00
_cell.angle_beta   90.00
_cell.angle_gamma   90.00
#
_symmetry.space_group_name_H-M   'P 1'
#
loop_
_entity.id
_entity.type
_entity.pdbx_description
1 polymer ?
#
loop_
_entity_poly.entity_id
_entity_poly.type
_entity_poly.pdbx_seq_one_letter_code
_entity_poly.pdbx_strand_id
1 'polypeptide(L)'
;MFSCNDKSIIIDNEDLYAKFQNPPAEACPFVRWWWNGNKVKKEELDRQLESLKNVGFGGVEINPIAMPMAFDNTAQSLDWMSNEWIDMVVHAAKKAKDLGMITDIIAGTGWPFGGEFLKDEETCQRMVSDNISYDSKAIIKVDEDYLINLFKEKYNKLRAQKHLSKRTTYRLANLALVPKNCNDEREIINLTEFLDENKNLIYKIEKPGQYYLNYTLIQQNFRDVTLGAPGGAGPVMNHYKKEMTLAYLNRLKKISERSGIPLNKLIRAIFCDSIEVSGANWTDGFETMFYHTYGYKLEKWMPFVFYSAHGNYSNELYSENFSSEFKDKLKRVRYDYNKLLVEVFLENFTKTYKAFCEENGVLCRYQAYGTPFLMGMLDGYMIPDIPESNNWIYSAEMKDSLWQWNQSHGYMTWNMYASAGAHLTGKKITSCESMTNTRGVFKMTLEEMKQHDDMNFITGINHSVLHGYNYSPKEAPFPGWIRYGAYFSENNTWWKHLHLWVDYNARLSAVFQNSQPDKSIAIIGPTSDIWGDKGLARTPFHMEPAYLYKLWEPISQLGYSCEYINQNVLAKAEINDGTISYGNMTYKLLVLASLKSIHPEIALVLKKFVESGGKIVVIDGLPKKALHFTDFHKKDEQVKQTMELLLANHPDSFIKTNQPKSTKELFMWAKQFIEQSGVNPDVIISNPSNQVFQIHQYTQDKDIYFFTNIHRFEKASFNAKFPVEGKYPYVWNPETGERKPYYYASNSNELEINLNPLESLLIVFQNNKPTKKAEKKDCQVKSSKKIDEDWTVIGHRVDNKTYTWDMTELIDFSQSTDTTQTSFAGEIIYKTTIDKAEDFTHIDLGDVNEGVTELYVNGKKVGKRWYGKAIYPIKSCLKQGANSIEIRYTTVLANYCKSLNNPLTIRWTRVYKDKVSTGVQGPVKLIKY
;
A
#
# COMPACT_ATOMS: atom_id res chain seq x y z
N MET A 1 8.34 43.16 -13.94
CA MET A 1 9.40 42.56 -14.78
C MET A 1 10.53 42.08 -13.89
N PHE A 2 10.47 40.83 -13.45
CA PHE A 2 11.58 40.06 -12.90
C PHE A 2 11.34 38.62 -13.38
N SER A 3 12.32 38.07 -14.09
CA SER A 3 12.19 36.88 -14.92
C SER A 3 12.04 35.60 -14.08
N CYS A 4 11.16 34.70 -14.55
CA CYS A 4 11.18 33.29 -14.22
C CYS A 4 12.59 32.73 -14.46
N ASN A 5 13.18 32.13 -13.43
CA ASN A 5 14.26 31.17 -13.61
C ASN A 5 13.62 29.79 -13.62
N ASP A 6 13.61 29.18 -14.80
CA ASP A 6 13.46 27.75 -15.01
C ASP A 6 14.44 27.02 -14.10
N LYS A 7 13.92 26.33 -13.08
CA LYS A 7 14.63 25.23 -12.43
C LYS A 7 14.11 23.94 -13.03
N SER A 8 14.48 23.67 -14.28
CA SER A 8 14.55 22.30 -14.75
C SER A 8 15.59 21.59 -13.88
N ILE A 9 15.13 20.63 -13.08
CA ILE A 9 16.03 19.73 -12.36
C ILE A 9 16.78 18.96 -13.43
N ILE A 10 18.07 19.26 -13.58
CA ILE A 10 19.00 18.48 -14.39
C ILE A 10 19.05 17.09 -13.74
N ILE A 11 18.33 16.14 -14.32
CA ILE A 11 18.50 14.73 -13.98
C ILE A 11 19.93 14.38 -14.37
N ASP A 12 20.72 14.01 -13.38
CA ASP A 12 22.15 13.75 -13.51
C ASP A 12 22.45 12.83 -14.70
N ASN A 13 23.42 13.23 -15.51
CA ASN A 13 23.71 12.79 -16.88
C ASN A 13 24.38 11.39 -16.93
N GLU A 14 24.03 10.51 -16.00
CA GLU A 14 24.44 9.11 -16.01
C GLU A 14 23.52 8.30 -16.92
N ASP A 15 24.10 7.44 -17.75
CA ASP A 15 23.34 6.56 -18.65
C ASP A 15 22.32 5.72 -17.85
N LEU A 16 21.02 5.98 -18.06
CA LEU A 16 19.92 5.21 -17.45
C LEU A 16 20.10 3.70 -17.67
N TYR A 17 20.68 3.29 -18.79
CA TYR A 17 20.95 1.89 -19.06
C TYR A 17 22.05 1.33 -18.14
N ALA A 18 23.06 2.12 -17.79
CA ALA A 18 24.10 1.70 -16.84
C ALA A 18 23.52 1.47 -15.43
N LYS A 19 22.61 2.34 -14.97
CA LYS A 19 21.86 2.16 -13.71
C LYS A 19 20.93 0.94 -13.77
N PHE A 20 20.31 0.67 -14.92
CA PHE A 20 19.52 -0.54 -15.13
C PHE A 20 20.40 -1.81 -15.09
N GLN A 21 21.60 -1.78 -15.64
CA GLN A 21 22.51 -2.93 -15.60
C GLN A 21 23.08 -3.15 -14.19
N ASN A 22 23.41 -2.07 -13.49
CA ASN A 22 24.00 -2.07 -12.16
C ASN A 22 23.19 -1.16 -11.21
N PRO A 23 22.04 -1.63 -10.70
CA PRO A 23 21.21 -0.83 -9.81
C PRO A 23 21.98 -0.33 -8.59
N PRO A 24 21.84 0.95 -8.22
CA PRO A 24 22.40 1.45 -6.96
C PRO A 24 21.64 0.84 -5.77
N ALA A 25 22.25 0.86 -4.58
CA ALA A 25 21.66 0.27 -3.37
C ALA A 25 20.25 0.81 -3.06
N GLU A 26 19.96 2.08 -3.35
CA GLU A 26 18.64 2.71 -3.15
C GLU A 26 17.54 2.21 -4.11
N ALA A 27 17.93 1.60 -5.23
CA ALA A 27 17.01 0.96 -6.17
C ALA A 27 16.78 -0.52 -5.82
N CYS A 28 17.73 -1.15 -5.14
CA CYS A 28 17.55 -2.53 -4.68
C CYS A 28 16.49 -2.62 -3.56
N PRO A 29 15.70 -3.70 -3.49
CA PRO A 29 14.78 -3.95 -2.39
C PRO A 29 15.45 -3.90 -1.02
N PHE A 30 14.67 -3.50 -0.02
CA PHE A 30 15.05 -3.55 1.39
C PHE A 30 14.23 -4.62 2.11
N VAL A 31 14.62 -4.95 3.34
CA VAL A 31 13.80 -5.74 4.26
C VAL A 31 13.41 -4.93 5.49
N ARG A 32 12.17 -5.07 5.96
CA ARG A 32 11.79 -4.69 7.32
C ARG A 32 12.36 -5.72 8.28
N TRP A 33 13.39 -5.32 9.03
CA TRP A 33 14.17 -6.20 9.89
C TRP A 33 13.65 -6.17 11.32
N TRP A 34 12.83 -7.16 11.67
CA TRP A 34 12.18 -7.26 12.96
C TRP A 34 13.17 -7.70 14.04
N TRP A 35 13.59 -6.76 14.90
CA TRP A 35 14.39 -7.05 16.09
C TRP A 35 13.48 -7.58 17.21
N ASN A 36 13.16 -8.86 17.09
CA ASN A 36 12.23 -9.57 17.97
C ASN A 36 12.66 -9.51 19.45
N GLY A 37 11.82 -8.90 20.27
CA GLY A 37 12.04 -8.66 21.69
C GLY A 37 13.26 -7.79 22.01
N ASN A 38 13.86 -7.11 21.01
CA ASN A 38 15.20 -6.51 21.11
C ASN A 38 16.27 -7.47 21.64
N LYS A 39 16.13 -8.78 21.41
CA LYS A 39 17.09 -9.80 21.84
C LYS A 39 18.14 -10.00 20.75
N VAL A 40 18.98 -8.99 20.55
CA VAL A 40 19.96 -8.95 19.46
C VAL A 40 21.40 -9.14 19.95
N LYS A 41 22.23 -9.79 19.12
CA LYS A 41 23.65 -10.01 19.36
C LYS A 41 24.45 -9.55 18.14
N LYS A 42 25.61 -8.94 18.39
CA LYS A 42 26.49 -8.36 17.37
C LYS A 42 26.80 -9.34 16.22
N GLU A 43 27.16 -10.57 16.56
CA GLU A 43 27.59 -11.60 15.60
C GLU A 43 26.44 -12.05 14.69
N GLU A 44 25.22 -12.11 15.22
CA GLU A 44 24.05 -12.47 14.43
C GLU A 44 23.57 -11.31 13.56
N LEU A 45 23.70 -10.06 14.03
CA LEU A 45 23.47 -8.88 13.18
C LEU A 45 24.40 -8.90 11.96
N ASP A 46 25.70 -9.19 12.16
CA ASP A 46 26.67 -9.30 11.07
C ASP A 46 26.31 -10.42 10.09
N ARG A 47 26.01 -11.61 10.60
CA ARG A 47 25.66 -12.78 9.80
C ARG A 47 24.41 -12.54 8.94
N GLN A 48 23.37 -11.94 9.52
CA GLN A 48 22.12 -11.66 8.80
C GLN A 48 22.30 -10.58 7.72
N LEU A 49 23.07 -9.53 8.00
CA LEU A 49 23.42 -8.51 7.00
C LEU A 49 24.22 -9.11 5.84
N GLU A 50 25.20 -9.97 6.12
CA GLU A 50 25.96 -10.70 5.10
C GLU A 50 25.05 -11.61 4.26
N SER A 51 24.11 -12.33 4.90
CA SER A 51 23.16 -13.18 4.20
C SER A 51 22.25 -12.38 3.25
N LEU A 52 21.71 -11.25 3.71
CA LEU A 52 20.92 -10.35 2.87
C LEU A 52 21.75 -9.78 1.72
N LYS A 53 22.99 -9.36 1.97
CA LYS A 53 23.89 -8.87 0.93
C LYS A 53 24.17 -9.92 -0.14
N ASN A 54 24.38 -11.18 0.26
CA ASN A 54 24.64 -12.29 -0.65
C ASN A 54 23.46 -12.59 -1.60
N VAL A 55 22.24 -12.22 -1.21
CA VAL A 55 21.04 -12.33 -2.05
C VAL A 55 20.84 -11.08 -2.92
N GLY A 56 21.52 -9.97 -2.62
CA GLY A 56 21.50 -8.73 -3.40
C GLY A 56 20.69 -7.57 -2.81
N PHE A 57 20.21 -7.69 -1.57
CA PHE A 57 19.43 -6.61 -0.93
C PHE A 57 20.26 -5.32 -0.80
N GLY A 58 19.60 -4.18 -1.02
CA GLY A 58 20.21 -2.85 -0.95
C GLY A 58 20.29 -2.27 0.46
N GLY A 59 19.47 -2.78 1.38
CA GLY A 59 19.36 -2.19 2.71
C GLY A 59 18.40 -2.90 3.64
N VAL A 60 18.33 -2.37 4.86
CA VAL A 60 17.47 -2.85 5.94
C VAL A 60 16.76 -1.68 6.60
N GLU A 61 15.54 -1.91 7.08
CA GLU A 61 14.86 -1.04 8.03
C GLU A 61 14.88 -1.72 9.41
N ILE A 62 15.64 -1.17 10.36
CA ILE A 62 15.67 -1.69 11.73
C ILE A 62 14.33 -1.40 12.41
N ASN A 63 13.67 -2.44 12.90
CA ASN A 63 12.33 -2.33 13.47
C ASN A 63 12.20 -3.12 14.80
N PRO A 64 12.41 -2.46 15.95
CA PRO A 64 12.20 -3.04 17.28
C PRO A 64 10.75 -3.45 17.51
N ILE A 65 10.52 -4.69 17.97
CA ILE A 65 9.17 -5.21 18.18
C ILE A 65 9.10 -6.20 19.34
N ALA A 66 7.96 -6.31 20.00
CA ALA A 66 7.72 -7.26 21.09
C ALA A 66 7.99 -8.72 20.69
N MET A 67 8.54 -9.52 21.61
CA MET A 67 8.85 -10.94 21.39
C MET A 67 7.62 -11.73 20.94
N PRO A 68 7.72 -12.64 19.95
CA PRO A 68 6.62 -13.56 19.62
C PRO A 68 6.30 -14.47 20.82
N MET A 69 5.01 -14.83 20.98
CA MET A 69 4.48 -15.57 22.15
C MET A 69 5.15 -16.93 22.48
N ALA A 70 6.02 -17.46 21.62
CA ALA A 70 6.45 -18.85 21.66
C ALA A 70 7.97 -19.04 21.85
N PHE A 71 8.74 -18.00 22.18
CA PHE A 71 10.20 -18.10 22.17
C PHE A 71 10.89 -17.54 23.43
N ASP A 72 11.88 -18.33 23.83
CA ASP A 72 13.05 -18.08 24.66
C ASP A 72 12.97 -16.98 25.75
N ASN A 73 12.99 -17.41 27.01
CA ASN A 73 13.13 -16.55 28.19
C ASN A 73 14.60 -16.33 28.62
N THR A 74 15.58 -16.91 27.93
CA THR A 74 16.98 -16.95 28.40
C THR A 74 17.83 -15.79 27.87
N ALA A 75 17.60 -15.32 26.64
CA ALA A 75 18.31 -14.14 26.13
C ALA A 75 17.75 -12.83 26.73
N GLN A 76 18.66 -11.92 27.12
CA GLN A 76 18.31 -10.61 27.68
C GLN A 76 17.79 -9.67 26.59
N SER A 77 16.69 -8.98 26.88
CA SER A 77 16.15 -7.91 26.04
C SER A 77 16.87 -6.60 26.33
N LEU A 78 17.15 -5.82 25.27
CA LEU A 78 17.63 -4.45 25.39
C LEU A 78 16.46 -3.48 25.38
N ASP A 79 16.47 -2.51 26.30
CA ASP A 79 15.48 -1.44 26.32
C ASP A 79 15.74 -0.49 25.15
N TRP A 80 14.67 -0.09 24.46
CA TRP A 80 14.75 0.89 23.38
C TRP A 80 15.33 2.21 23.89
N MET A 81 16.27 2.77 23.14
CA MET A 81 17.08 3.95 23.52
C MET A 81 17.97 3.78 24.78
N SER A 82 18.18 2.54 25.25
CA SER A 82 19.31 2.25 26.15
C SER A 82 20.64 2.41 25.43
N ASN A 83 21.70 2.58 26.22
CA ASN A 83 23.07 2.70 25.74
C ASN A 83 23.49 1.47 24.91
N GLU A 84 23.17 0.28 25.39
CA GLU A 84 23.50 -1.00 24.78
C GLU A 84 22.72 -1.20 23.48
N TRP A 85 21.44 -0.81 23.44
CA TRP A 85 20.64 -0.87 22.21
C TRP A 85 21.17 0.09 21.13
N ILE A 86 21.55 1.31 21.53
CA ILE A 86 22.15 2.29 20.60
C ILE A 86 23.45 1.74 20.01
N ASP A 87 24.30 1.09 20.82
CA ASP A 87 25.55 0.48 20.33
C ASP A 87 25.27 -0.60 19.26
N MET A 88 24.19 -1.38 19.41
CA MET A 88 23.78 -2.37 18.41
C MET A 88 23.29 -1.71 17.11
N VAL A 89 22.54 -0.62 17.19
CA VAL A 89 22.13 0.15 15.99
C VAL A 89 23.33 0.73 15.26
N VAL A 90 24.26 1.35 15.97
CA VAL A 90 25.48 1.92 15.40
C VAL A 90 26.34 0.82 14.76
N HIS A 91 26.46 -0.34 15.42
CA HIS A 91 27.17 -1.49 14.88
C HIS A 91 26.53 -1.98 13.57
N ALA A 92 25.22 -2.23 13.56
CA ALA A 92 24.49 -2.67 12.38
C ALA A 92 24.60 -1.68 11.22
N ALA A 93 24.47 -0.37 11.48
CA ALA A 93 24.61 0.67 10.48
C ALA A 93 26.02 0.73 9.87
N LYS A 94 27.07 0.58 10.69
CA LYS A 94 28.46 0.50 10.21
C LYS A 94 28.68 -0.74 9.35
N LYS A 95 28.23 -1.91 9.82
CA LYS A 95 28.33 -3.16 9.05
C LYS A 95 27.58 -3.08 7.73
N ALA A 96 26.36 -2.55 7.72
CA ALA A 96 25.59 -2.36 6.49
C ALA A 96 26.34 -1.46 5.51
N LYS A 97 26.90 -0.35 5.98
CA LYS A 97 27.72 0.55 5.16
C LYS A 97 28.97 -0.16 4.60
N ASP A 98 29.66 -0.97 5.39
CA ASP A 98 30.83 -1.73 4.94
C ASP A 98 30.47 -2.75 3.84
N LEU A 99 29.23 -3.25 3.84
CA LEU A 99 28.67 -4.12 2.79
C LEU A 99 28.10 -3.35 1.58
N GLY A 100 28.18 -2.01 1.58
CA GLY A 100 27.56 -1.16 0.56
C GLY A 100 26.04 -1.18 0.60
N MET A 101 25.45 -1.41 1.79
CA MET A 101 24.01 -1.38 2.05
C MET A 101 23.61 -0.10 2.78
N ILE A 102 22.31 0.19 2.76
CA ILE A 102 21.69 1.34 3.41
C ILE A 102 20.93 0.89 4.65
N THR A 103 20.93 1.73 5.69
CA THR A 103 20.15 1.52 6.91
C THR A 103 19.08 2.59 7.04
N ASP A 104 17.83 2.17 7.19
CA ASP A 104 16.73 2.98 7.69
C ASP A 104 16.31 2.47 9.08
N ILE A 105 15.55 3.27 9.83
CA ILE A 105 15.05 2.87 11.16
C ILE A 105 13.65 3.41 11.40
N ILE A 106 12.79 2.65 12.08
CA ILE A 106 11.53 3.20 12.60
C ILE A 106 11.80 4.21 13.74
N ALA A 107 10.99 5.26 13.85
CA ALA A 107 11.18 6.28 14.88
C ALA A 107 10.89 5.79 16.33
N GLY A 108 10.35 4.58 16.50
CA GLY A 108 9.90 4.05 17.78
C GLY A 108 10.08 2.53 17.90
N THR A 109 9.11 1.87 18.54
CA THR A 109 9.01 0.40 18.59
C THR A 109 7.53 0.04 18.43
N GLY A 110 7.19 -0.96 17.61
CA GLY A 110 5.78 -1.20 17.30
C GLY A 110 5.05 0.06 16.80
N TRP A 111 3.74 0.17 17.05
CA TRP A 111 2.93 1.30 16.56
C TRP A 111 1.67 1.58 17.42
N PRO A 112 1.13 2.81 17.44
CA PRO A 112 1.78 4.08 17.09
C PRO A 112 2.89 4.44 18.08
N PHE A 113 3.47 5.63 17.95
CA PHE A 113 4.57 6.08 18.79
C PHE A 113 4.14 6.35 20.25
N GLY A 114 4.95 5.84 21.18
CA GLY A 114 4.69 5.87 22.60
C GLY A 114 5.79 5.19 23.42
N GLY A 115 5.58 5.06 24.72
CA GLY A 115 6.52 4.41 25.63
C GLY A 115 6.22 4.63 27.11
N GLU A 116 6.80 3.81 27.99
CA GLU A 116 6.50 3.84 29.43
C GLU A 116 6.89 5.17 30.10
N PHE A 117 7.82 5.90 29.50
CA PHE A 117 8.33 7.18 29.97
C PHE A 117 7.35 8.36 29.86
N LEU A 118 6.23 8.20 29.16
CA LEU A 118 5.26 9.29 28.96
C LEU A 118 4.45 9.56 30.23
N LYS A 119 4.33 10.84 30.59
CA LYS A 119 3.39 11.32 31.61
C LYS A 119 1.98 11.34 31.04
N ASP A 120 0.96 11.30 31.90
CA ASP A 120 -0.42 11.19 31.45
C ASP A 120 -0.84 12.36 30.54
N GLU A 121 -0.43 13.59 30.84
CA GLU A 121 -0.67 14.82 30.06
C GLU A 121 -0.04 14.83 28.65
N GLU A 122 0.92 13.95 28.41
CA GLU A 122 1.63 13.81 27.13
C GLU A 122 0.97 12.77 26.21
N THR A 123 -0.05 12.05 26.69
CA THR A 123 -0.70 10.94 25.97
C THR A 123 -1.89 11.37 25.12
N CYS A 124 -2.24 10.53 24.14
CA CYS A 124 -3.37 10.78 23.26
C CYS A 124 -4.71 10.90 24.00
N GLN A 125 -5.57 11.80 23.52
CA GLN A 125 -6.92 12.02 24.02
C GLN A 125 -7.98 11.64 22.97
N ARG A 126 -9.15 11.21 23.44
CA ARG A 126 -10.34 11.09 22.60
C ARG A 126 -11.60 11.48 23.37
N MET A 127 -12.55 12.05 22.65
CA MET A 127 -13.92 12.31 23.09
C MET A 127 -14.78 11.08 22.79
N VAL A 128 -15.57 10.67 23.79
CA VAL A 128 -16.61 9.65 23.68
C VAL A 128 -17.92 10.20 24.24
N SER A 129 -19.03 9.94 23.56
CA SER A 129 -20.34 10.47 23.93
C SER A 129 -21.39 9.38 24.01
N ASP A 130 -22.41 9.61 24.82
CA ASP A 130 -23.58 8.74 24.91
C ASP A 130 -24.83 9.54 25.35
N ASN A 131 -26.00 8.93 25.23
CA ASN A 131 -27.30 9.57 25.42
C ASN A 131 -28.15 8.83 26.45
N ILE A 132 -28.82 9.59 27.34
CA ILE A 132 -29.86 9.11 28.25
C ILE A 132 -31.20 9.72 27.83
N SER A 133 -32.25 8.91 27.71
CA SER A 133 -33.57 9.41 27.33
C SER A 133 -34.32 10.01 28.53
N TYR A 134 -34.94 11.17 28.33
CA TYR A 134 -35.83 11.81 29.28
C TYR A 134 -37.10 12.32 28.59
N ASP A 135 -38.22 12.31 29.32
CA ASP A 135 -39.47 12.97 28.90
C ASP A 135 -39.58 14.37 29.55
N SER A 136 -40.46 15.21 29.01
CA SER A 136 -40.76 16.52 29.60
C SER A 136 -41.14 16.44 31.08
N LYS A 137 -40.81 17.49 31.84
CA LYS A 137 -41.00 17.61 33.30
C LYS A 137 -40.12 16.69 34.16
N ALA A 138 -39.30 15.82 33.57
CA ALA A 138 -38.32 15.05 34.34
C ALA A 138 -37.32 15.97 35.04
N ILE A 139 -36.87 15.55 36.22
CA ILE A 139 -35.76 16.17 36.95
C ILE A 139 -34.53 15.30 36.71
N ILE A 140 -33.56 15.85 36.00
CA ILE A 140 -32.25 15.23 35.78
C ILE A 140 -31.42 15.45 37.03
N LYS A 141 -30.88 14.36 37.59
CA LYS A 141 -29.92 14.38 38.70
C LYS A 141 -28.77 13.44 38.34
N VAL A 142 -27.62 14.02 37.98
CA VAL A 142 -26.43 13.28 37.57
C VAL A 142 -25.18 13.98 38.08
N ASP A 143 -24.10 13.23 38.26
CA ASP A 143 -22.76 13.74 38.55
C ASP A 143 -21.73 13.10 37.60
N GLU A 144 -20.50 13.63 37.61
CA GLU A 144 -19.42 13.15 36.74
C GLU A 144 -19.13 11.65 36.93
N ASP A 145 -19.06 11.18 38.18
CA ASP A 145 -18.73 9.78 38.50
C ASP A 145 -19.84 8.82 38.03
N TYR A 146 -21.10 9.19 38.21
CA TYR A 146 -22.26 8.45 37.71
C TYR A 146 -22.19 8.28 36.18
N LEU A 147 -21.95 9.38 35.44
CA LEU A 147 -21.87 9.34 33.99
C LEU A 147 -20.68 8.52 33.48
N ILE A 148 -19.53 8.63 34.14
CA ILE A 148 -18.35 7.81 33.83
C ILE A 148 -18.63 6.32 34.06
N ASN A 149 -19.24 5.97 35.20
CA ASN A 149 -19.54 4.58 35.53
C ASN A 149 -20.59 4.00 34.58
N LEU A 150 -21.64 4.77 34.26
CA LEU A 150 -22.65 4.38 33.27
C LEU A 150 -22.01 4.06 31.91
N PHE A 151 -21.09 4.91 31.44
CA PHE A 151 -20.36 4.66 30.20
C PHE A 151 -19.51 3.39 30.28
N LYS A 152 -18.74 3.23 31.36
CA LYS A 152 -17.88 2.05 31.55
C LYS A 152 -18.69 0.76 31.56
N GLU A 153 -19.81 0.72 32.29
CA GLU A 153 -20.68 -0.44 32.38
C GLU A 153 -21.29 -0.81 31.02
N LYS A 154 -21.78 0.18 30.28
CA LYS A 154 -22.41 -0.03 28.97
C LYS A 154 -21.40 -0.53 27.92
N TYR A 155 -20.16 -0.05 27.97
CA TYR A 155 -19.19 -0.27 26.89
C TYR A 155 -18.04 -1.23 27.23
N ASN A 156 -17.93 -1.75 28.47
CA ASN A 156 -16.84 -2.64 28.92
C ASN A 156 -16.61 -3.88 28.03
N LYS A 157 -17.65 -4.38 27.35
CA LYS A 157 -17.56 -5.57 26.46
C LYS A 157 -17.14 -5.24 25.02
N LEU A 158 -17.17 -3.97 24.61
CA LEU A 158 -16.81 -3.58 23.25
C LEU A 158 -15.32 -3.79 22.99
N ARG A 159 -15.00 -4.22 21.75
CA ARG A 159 -13.61 -4.43 21.31
C ARG A 159 -12.72 -3.19 21.52
N ALA A 160 -13.26 -2.00 21.27
CA ALA A 160 -12.53 -0.74 21.47
C ALA A 160 -12.17 -0.45 22.94
N GLN A 161 -12.86 -1.09 23.90
CA GLN A 161 -12.57 -0.96 25.33
C GLN A 161 -11.68 -2.10 25.87
N LYS A 162 -11.57 -3.24 25.15
CA LYS A 162 -10.70 -4.38 25.55
C LYS A 162 -9.20 -4.08 25.49
N HIS A 163 -8.82 -3.06 24.71
CA HIS A 163 -7.42 -2.66 24.53
C HIS A 163 -7.11 -1.31 25.21
N LEU A 164 -7.94 -0.89 26.16
CA LEU A 164 -7.66 0.29 26.97
C LEU A 164 -6.36 0.08 27.76
N SER A 165 -5.55 1.13 27.84
CA SER A 165 -4.45 1.15 28.80
C SER A 165 -5.00 1.07 30.22
N LYS A 166 -4.26 0.43 31.11
CA LYS A 166 -4.59 0.41 32.55
C LYS A 166 -4.53 1.79 33.19
N ARG A 167 -3.85 2.75 32.55
CA ARG A 167 -3.72 4.14 33.01
C ARG A 167 -4.84 5.06 32.46
N THR A 168 -5.85 4.51 31.78
CA THR A 168 -6.93 5.33 31.18
C THR A 168 -7.69 6.11 32.24
N THR A 169 -7.78 7.44 32.08
CA THR A 169 -8.61 8.31 32.91
C THR A 169 -9.77 8.91 32.11
N TYR A 170 -10.81 9.34 32.82
CA TYR A 170 -12.04 9.88 32.26
C TYR A 170 -12.37 11.21 32.95
N ARG A 171 -12.89 12.18 32.19
CA ARG A 171 -13.49 13.41 32.74
C ARG A 171 -14.66 13.89 31.88
N LEU A 172 -15.68 14.46 32.49
CA LEU A 172 -16.79 15.11 31.82
C LEU A 172 -16.28 16.35 31.07
N ALA A 173 -16.62 16.43 29.79
CA ALA A 173 -16.23 17.53 28.92
C ALA A 173 -17.41 18.36 28.44
N ASN A 174 -18.56 17.72 28.19
CA ASN A 174 -19.77 18.42 27.80
C ASN A 174 -21.01 17.67 28.28
N LEU A 175 -22.04 18.42 28.67
CA LEU A 175 -23.37 17.92 28.99
C LEU A 175 -24.40 18.79 28.27
N ALA A 176 -25.28 18.18 27.48
CA ALA A 176 -26.28 18.92 26.69
C ALA A 176 -27.64 18.22 26.67
N LEU A 177 -28.71 19.01 26.67
CA LEU A 177 -30.07 18.52 26.46
C LEU A 177 -30.47 18.74 24.98
N VAL A 178 -30.72 17.64 24.28
CA VAL A 178 -31.01 17.61 22.84
C VAL A 178 -32.43 17.09 22.61
N PRO A 179 -33.33 17.85 21.94
CA PRO A 179 -34.63 17.31 21.53
C PRO A 179 -34.47 16.09 20.61
N LYS A 180 -35.29 15.05 20.79
CA LYS A 180 -35.24 13.85 19.90
C LYS A 180 -35.63 14.18 18.45
N ASN A 181 -36.36 15.27 18.23
CA ASN A 181 -36.78 15.82 16.96
C ASN A 181 -36.15 17.20 16.71
N CYS A 182 -34.84 17.34 16.98
CA CYS A 182 -34.11 18.59 16.83
C CYS A 182 -34.21 19.12 15.40
N ASN A 183 -34.66 20.36 15.24
CA ASN A 183 -34.75 21.03 13.94
C ASN A 183 -33.72 22.15 13.77
N ASP A 184 -33.17 22.64 14.88
CA ASP A 184 -32.28 23.78 14.90
C ASP A 184 -31.35 23.72 16.12
N GLU A 185 -30.09 24.11 15.94
CA GLU A 185 -29.08 24.09 16.99
C GLU A 185 -29.44 24.98 18.19
N ARG A 186 -30.30 25.98 18.01
CA ARG A 186 -30.80 26.85 19.09
C ARG A 186 -31.72 26.14 20.07
N GLU A 187 -32.27 24.97 19.70
CA GLU A 187 -33.09 24.15 20.60
C GLU A 187 -32.25 23.37 21.62
N ILE A 188 -30.94 23.26 21.39
CA ILE A 188 -30.00 22.53 22.24
C ILE A 188 -29.63 23.39 23.44
N ILE A 189 -29.78 22.83 24.64
CA ILE A 189 -29.45 23.49 25.90
C ILE A 189 -28.12 22.95 26.40
N ASN A 190 -27.11 23.82 26.55
CA ASN A 190 -25.85 23.44 27.20
C ASN A 190 -26.07 23.36 28.71
N LEU A 191 -25.92 22.16 29.27
CA LEU A 191 -26.09 21.87 30.69
C LEU A 191 -24.78 21.91 31.48
N THR A 192 -23.63 21.74 30.80
CA THR A 192 -22.52 22.73 30.86
C THR A 192 -22.46 23.64 32.08
N GLU A 193 -23.11 24.78 31.88
CA GLU A 193 -23.12 25.97 32.70
C GLU A 193 -23.96 25.84 33.98
N PHE A 194 -24.71 24.74 34.12
CA PHE A 194 -25.58 24.46 35.27
C PHE A 194 -24.97 23.46 36.25
N LEU A 195 -23.74 22.99 35.99
CA LEU A 195 -22.98 22.17 36.93
C LEU A 195 -22.52 23.00 38.13
N ASP A 196 -22.62 22.43 39.34
CA ASP A 196 -22.02 23.03 40.54
C ASP A 196 -20.48 22.83 40.59
N GLU A 197 -19.84 23.37 41.64
CA GLU A 197 -18.38 23.25 41.84
C GLU A 197 -17.89 21.79 41.94
N ASN A 198 -18.78 20.86 42.31
CA ASN A 198 -18.51 19.42 42.41
C ASN A 198 -18.95 18.65 41.15
N LYS A 199 -19.31 19.36 40.06
CA LYS A 199 -19.82 18.80 38.80
C LYS A 199 -21.12 18.00 38.95
N ASN A 200 -21.98 18.37 39.88
CA ASN A 200 -23.34 17.83 39.97
C ASN A 200 -24.30 18.67 39.14
N LEU A 201 -25.25 18.00 38.48
CA LEU A 201 -26.38 18.64 37.80
C LEU A 201 -27.69 18.30 38.51
N ILE A 202 -28.49 19.32 38.80
CA ILE A 202 -29.93 19.19 39.06
C ILE A 202 -30.68 20.12 38.10
N TYR A 203 -31.39 19.54 37.12
CA TYR A 203 -32.07 20.32 36.08
C TYR A 203 -33.48 19.79 35.79
N LYS A 204 -34.47 20.68 35.73
CA LYS A 204 -35.86 20.32 35.38
C LYS A 204 -36.16 20.67 33.92
N ILE A 205 -36.66 19.68 33.17
CA ILE A 205 -37.04 19.87 31.76
C ILE A 205 -38.38 20.59 31.69
N GLU A 206 -38.37 21.90 31.44
CA GLU A 206 -39.62 22.70 31.39
C GLU A 206 -40.36 22.58 30.05
N LYS A 207 -39.64 22.42 28.94
CA LYS A 207 -40.25 22.38 27.60
C LYS A 207 -40.90 21.01 27.32
N PRO A 208 -42.07 20.96 26.64
CA PRO A 208 -42.68 19.71 26.23
C PRO A 208 -41.80 18.97 25.22
N GLY A 209 -41.98 17.65 25.10
CA GLY A 209 -41.26 16.80 24.15
C GLY A 209 -40.42 15.72 24.81
N GLN A 210 -39.64 15.03 23.98
CA GLN A 210 -38.68 14.02 24.41
C GLN A 210 -37.27 14.51 24.15
N TYR A 211 -36.37 14.19 25.08
CA TYR A 211 -35.01 14.69 25.07
C TYR A 211 -34.00 13.55 25.24
N TYR A 212 -32.82 13.75 24.67
CA TYR A 212 -31.60 13.07 25.03
C TYR A 212 -30.78 13.99 25.92
N LEU A 213 -30.40 13.52 27.11
CA LEU A 213 -29.27 14.06 27.83
C LEU A 213 -28.02 13.45 27.20
N ASN A 214 -27.33 14.22 26.36
CA ASN A 214 -26.04 13.85 25.81
C ASN A 214 -24.96 14.22 26.82
N TYR A 215 -24.11 13.25 27.16
CA TYR A 215 -22.90 13.49 27.94
C TYR A 215 -21.68 13.03 27.14
N THR A 216 -20.64 13.86 27.15
CA THR A 216 -19.38 13.62 26.46
C THR A 216 -18.24 13.60 27.46
N LEU A 217 -17.43 12.54 27.41
CA LEU A 217 -16.30 12.30 28.27
C LEU A 217 -15.00 12.38 27.45
N ILE A 218 -13.95 12.96 28.03
CA ILE A 218 -12.59 12.82 27.52
C ILE A 218 -11.99 11.57 28.15
N GLN A 219 -11.54 10.66 27.29
CA GLN A 219 -10.65 9.56 27.65
C GLN A 219 -9.21 9.97 27.35
N GLN A 220 -8.36 9.91 28.35
CA GLN A 220 -6.93 10.18 28.24
C GLN A 220 -6.14 8.91 28.53
N ASN A 221 -4.97 8.77 27.90
CA ASN A 221 -4.14 7.58 28.04
C ASN A 221 -4.92 6.29 27.74
N PHE A 222 -5.71 6.31 26.66
CA PHE A 222 -6.66 5.23 26.38
C PHE A 222 -6.05 4.06 25.61
N ARG A 223 -4.76 4.12 25.24
CA ARG A 223 -4.08 3.07 24.45
C ARG A 223 -2.59 3.02 24.74
N ASP A 224 -2.08 1.80 24.79
CA ASP A 224 -0.64 1.51 24.78
C ASP A 224 -0.16 1.15 23.36
N VAL A 225 1.14 1.34 23.11
CA VAL A 225 1.82 0.95 21.88
C VAL A 225 1.57 -0.52 21.59
N THR A 226 1.07 -0.80 20.39
CA THR A 226 0.86 -2.17 19.94
C THR A 226 2.21 -2.80 19.63
N LEU A 227 2.53 -3.86 20.38
CA LEU A 227 3.75 -4.65 20.22
C LEU A 227 5.03 -3.85 20.46
N GLY A 228 4.96 -2.84 21.34
CA GLY A 228 6.16 -2.12 21.78
C GLY A 228 7.19 -3.07 22.39
N ALA A 229 8.45 -2.87 22.04
CA ALA A 229 9.57 -3.54 22.70
C ALA A 229 9.83 -2.87 24.06
N PRO A 230 10.57 -3.52 24.99
CA PRO A 230 10.93 -2.91 26.28
C PRO A 230 11.49 -1.49 26.12
N GLY A 231 11.09 -0.55 26.99
CA GLY A 231 11.42 0.88 26.90
C GLY A 231 10.48 1.69 25.99
N GLY A 232 9.75 1.02 25.09
CA GLY A 232 8.72 1.60 24.20
C GLY A 232 7.33 0.98 24.38
N ALA A 233 7.13 0.11 25.38
CA ALA A 233 5.92 -0.68 25.58
C ALA A 233 4.92 -0.01 26.54
N GLY A 234 4.59 1.26 26.31
CA GLY A 234 3.72 2.05 27.19
C GLY A 234 2.65 2.87 26.44
N PRO A 235 2.10 3.93 27.06
CA PRO A 235 1.08 4.77 26.45
C PRO A 235 1.47 5.37 25.10
N VAL A 236 0.47 5.65 24.26
CA VAL A 236 0.65 6.36 22.98
C VAL A 236 0.69 7.89 23.21
N MET A 237 1.65 8.56 22.56
CA MET A 237 1.82 10.02 22.68
C MET A 237 0.67 10.81 22.03
N ASN A 238 0.48 12.05 22.44
CA ASN A 238 -0.47 12.95 21.77
C ASN A 238 0.10 13.49 20.45
N HIS A 239 -0.36 12.93 19.33
CA HIS A 239 0.09 13.32 17.98
C HIS A 239 -0.46 14.70 17.55
N TYR A 240 -1.46 15.24 18.25
CA TYR A 240 -2.00 16.57 17.95
C TYR A 240 -1.25 17.71 18.65
N LYS A 241 -0.18 17.41 19.40
CA LYS A 241 0.66 18.42 20.08
C LYS A 241 2.08 18.40 19.50
N LYS A 242 2.49 19.53 18.92
CA LYS A 242 3.78 19.66 18.22
C LYS A 242 4.96 19.40 19.16
N GLU A 243 4.88 19.96 20.36
CA GLU A 243 5.86 19.81 21.42
C GLU A 243 6.04 18.34 21.85
N MET A 244 4.97 17.55 21.83
CA MET A 244 5.01 16.12 22.18
C MET A 244 5.68 15.30 21.09
N THR A 245 5.32 15.55 19.82
CA THR A 245 5.98 14.95 18.66
C THR A 245 7.49 15.25 18.68
N LEU A 246 7.87 16.51 18.88
CA LEU A 246 9.28 16.91 18.91
C LEU A 246 10.03 16.28 20.10
N ALA A 247 9.43 16.29 21.29
CA ALA A 247 10.03 15.65 22.47
C ALA A 247 10.25 14.15 22.25
N TYR A 248 9.29 13.45 21.64
CA TYR A 248 9.44 12.04 21.29
C TYR A 248 10.62 11.81 20.33
N LEU A 249 10.64 12.52 19.20
CA LEU A 249 11.65 12.36 18.16
C LEU A 249 13.06 12.74 18.62
N ASN A 250 13.20 13.75 19.48
CA ASN A 250 14.49 14.15 20.05
C ASN A 250 15.21 13.03 20.81
N ARG A 251 14.51 11.96 21.23
CA ARG A 251 15.17 10.76 21.80
C ARG A 251 16.14 10.09 20.81
N LEU A 252 15.86 10.15 19.50
CA LEU A 252 16.73 9.59 18.46
C LEU A 252 18.08 10.31 18.38
N LYS A 253 18.18 11.58 18.84
CA LYS A 253 19.46 12.32 18.89
C LYS A 253 20.48 11.66 19.81
N LYS A 254 20.03 10.86 20.79
CA LYS A 254 20.90 10.05 21.66
C LYS A 254 21.82 9.11 20.88
N ILE A 255 21.40 8.64 19.70
CA ILE A 255 22.24 7.81 18.83
C ILE A 255 23.50 8.58 18.43
N SER A 256 23.35 9.85 18.01
CA SER A 256 24.49 10.70 17.67
C SER A 256 25.29 11.16 18.88
N GLU A 257 24.61 11.54 19.96
CA GLU A 257 25.26 11.97 21.21
C GLU A 257 26.16 10.87 21.77
N ARG A 258 25.68 9.62 21.77
CA ARG A 258 26.44 8.47 22.29
C ARG A 258 27.56 8.04 21.35
N SER A 259 27.30 7.97 20.05
CA SER A 259 28.27 7.45 19.08
C SER A 259 29.33 8.46 18.64
N GLY A 260 29.06 9.77 18.82
CA GLY A 260 29.84 10.84 18.21
C GLY A 260 29.67 10.94 16.69
N ILE A 261 28.70 10.25 16.09
CA ILE A 261 28.46 10.18 14.64
C ILE A 261 27.10 10.82 14.32
N PRO A 262 27.02 11.81 13.41
CA PRO A 262 25.74 12.38 12.98
C PRO A 262 24.77 11.34 12.41
N LEU A 263 23.46 11.48 12.67
CA LEU A 263 22.43 10.52 12.28
C LEU A 263 22.51 10.17 10.78
N ASN A 264 22.65 11.18 9.92
CA ASN A 264 22.74 11.00 8.46
C ASN A 264 23.99 10.25 7.95
N LYS A 265 24.97 9.97 8.82
CA LYS A 265 26.12 9.12 8.50
C LYS A 265 25.89 7.65 8.84
N LEU A 266 24.83 7.35 9.60
CA LEU A 266 24.44 6.00 10.03
C LEU A 266 23.13 5.56 9.37
N ILE A 267 22.17 6.46 9.24
CA ILE A 267 20.80 6.19 8.84
C ILE A 267 20.45 7.09 7.65
N ARG A 268 19.86 6.53 6.59
CA ARG A 268 19.35 7.30 5.45
C ARG A 268 17.99 7.91 5.79
N ALA A 269 17.02 7.10 6.21
CA ALA A 269 15.66 7.55 6.49
C ALA A 269 15.16 7.11 7.87
N ILE A 270 14.34 7.95 8.49
CA ILE A 270 13.51 7.56 9.64
C ILE A 270 12.12 7.25 9.10
N PHE A 271 11.63 6.07 9.47
CA PHE A 271 10.35 5.52 9.06
C PHE A 271 9.26 5.77 10.10
N CYS A 272 8.08 6.15 9.61
CA CYS A 272 6.82 6.12 10.34
C CYS A 272 5.86 5.14 9.65
N ASP A 273 5.40 4.16 10.42
CA ASP A 273 4.39 3.19 10.01
C ASP A 273 3.01 3.86 9.86
N SER A 274 2.05 3.13 9.28
CA SER A 274 0.66 3.57 9.20
C SER A 274 0.11 3.86 10.59
N ILE A 275 -0.50 5.03 10.75
CA ILE A 275 -0.81 5.54 12.08
C ILE A 275 -2.10 4.91 12.63
N GLU A 276 -1.97 4.15 13.72
CA GLU A 276 -3.09 3.51 14.41
C GLU A 276 -3.55 4.19 15.71
N VAL A 277 -3.91 5.47 15.67
CA VAL A 277 -4.27 6.27 16.86
C VAL A 277 -5.59 5.89 17.54
N SER A 278 -6.28 4.84 17.07
CA SER A 278 -7.37 4.17 17.82
C SER A 278 -8.52 5.06 18.28
N GLY A 279 -8.84 6.01 17.42
CA GLY A 279 -9.92 6.96 17.66
C GLY A 279 -9.50 8.23 18.39
N ALA A 280 -8.19 8.54 18.50
CA ALA A 280 -7.75 9.86 18.94
C ALA A 280 -8.37 10.93 18.03
N ASN A 281 -9.21 11.77 18.62
CA ASN A 281 -10.01 12.77 17.92
C ASN A 281 -10.04 14.10 18.68
N TRP A 282 -9.19 14.26 19.71
CA TRP A 282 -9.21 15.45 20.52
C TRP A 282 -7.82 15.79 21.05
N THR A 283 -7.64 17.06 21.37
CA THR A 283 -6.54 17.55 22.21
C THR A 283 -7.03 18.81 22.94
N ASP A 284 -6.49 19.07 24.13
CA ASP A 284 -6.77 20.32 24.84
C ASP A 284 -6.45 21.53 23.95
N GLY A 285 -7.36 22.53 23.95
CA GLY A 285 -7.31 23.71 23.08
C GLY A 285 -7.97 23.54 21.70
N PHE A 286 -8.45 22.35 21.33
CA PHE A 286 -9.08 22.12 20.02
C PHE A 286 -10.29 23.00 19.75
N GLU A 287 -11.16 23.22 20.75
CA GLU A 287 -12.32 24.09 20.58
C GLU A 287 -11.94 25.55 20.28
N THR A 288 -10.88 26.06 20.91
CA THR A 288 -10.33 27.39 20.62
C THR A 288 -9.80 27.47 19.20
N MET A 289 -9.05 26.45 18.75
CA MET A 289 -8.58 26.36 17.35
C MET A 289 -9.76 26.32 16.37
N PHE A 290 -10.82 25.58 16.71
CA PHE A 290 -12.03 25.48 15.90
C PHE A 290 -12.73 26.83 15.75
N TYR A 291 -12.95 27.53 16.86
CA TYR A 291 -13.56 28.86 16.85
C TYR A 291 -12.76 29.87 16.02
N HIS A 292 -11.44 29.89 16.17
CA HIS A 292 -10.59 30.79 15.38
C HIS A 292 -10.57 30.45 13.89
N THR A 293 -10.70 29.18 13.54
CA THR A 293 -10.67 28.73 12.13
C THR A 293 -11.99 29.01 11.41
N TYR A 294 -13.13 28.76 12.06
CA TYR A 294 -14.44 28.79 11.39
C TYR A 294 -15.39 29.90 11.86
N GLY A 295 -15.06 30.60 12.94
CA GLY A 295 -15.83 31.74 13.46
C GLY A 295 -17.08 31.38 14.27
N TYR A 296 -17.28 30.10 14.62
CA TYR A 296 -18.40 29.64 15.45
C TYR A 296 -17.96 28.58 16.46
N LYS A 297 -18.73 28.43 17.55
CA LYS A 297 -18.40 27.52 18.66
C LYS A 297 -18.87 26.08 18.38
N LEU A 298 -18.08 25.10 18.82
CA LEU A 298 -18.38 23.69 18.67
C LEU A 298 -19.36 23.16 19.72
N GLU A 299 -19.41 23.78 20.90
CA GLU A 299 -20.27 23.46 22.06
C GLU A 299 -21.63 22.82 21.73
N LYS A 300 -22.48 23.51 20.95
CA LYS A 300 -23.84 23.02 20.60
C LYS A 300 -23.85 21.83 19.65
N TRP A 301 -22.73 21.58 18.97
CA TRP A 301 -22.56 20.52 17.99
C TRP A 301 -21.80 19.31 18.55
N MET A 302 -21.14 19.45 19.72
CA MET A 302 -20.43 18.36 20.40
C MET A 302 -21.23 17.07 20.52
N PRO A 303 -22.56 17.07 20.75
CA PRO A 303 -23.36 15.84 20.80
C PRO A 303 -23.31 14.99 19.53
N PHE A 304 -22.91 15.55 18.38
CA PHE A 304 -23.10 14.92 17.07
C PHE A 304 -21.81 14.74 16.25
N VAL A 305 -20.67 15.25 16.71
CA VAL A 305 -19.40 15.26 15.94
C VAL A 305 -18.44 14.14 16.33
N PHE A 306 -18.75 13.38 17.39
CA PHE A 306 -17.96 12.24 17.84
C PHE A 306 -18.67 10.91 17.57
N TYR A 307 -17.90 9.91 17.16
CA TYR A 307 -18.37 8.55 16.92
C TYR A 307 -17.35 7.54 17.45
N SER A 308 -17.79 6.29 17.66
CA SER A 308 -16.92 5.24 18.18
C SER A 308 -15.73 4.96 17.26
N ALA A 309 -14.59 4.55 17.83
CA ALA A 309 -13.35 4.34 17.08
C ALA A 309 -13.53 3.47 15.82
N HIS A 310 -14.36 2.43 15.84
CA HIS A 310 -14.57 1.54 14.68
C HIS A 310 -15.90 1.80 13.94
N GLY A 311 -16.56 2.92 14.24
CA GLY A 311 -17.82 3.32 13.61
C GLY A 311 -17.65 4.49 12.64
N ASN A 312 -18.77 5.10 12.32
CA ASN A 312 -18.90 6.34 11.58
C ASN A 312 -20.24 7.02 12.00
N TYR A 313 -20.51 8.21 11.50
CA TYR A 313 -21.74 8.94 11.80
C TYR A 313 -23.04 8.26 11.33
N SER A 314 -22.97 7.32 10.37
CA SER A 314 -24.18 6.68 9.82
C SER A 314 -24.78 5.60 10.74
N ASN A 315 -24.05 5.17 11.77
CA ASN A 315 -24.54 4.19 12.75
C ASN A 315 -25.37 4.82 13.88
N GLU A 316 -25.64 6.13 13.83
CA GLU A 316 -26.29 6.89 14.88
C GLU A 316 -27.82 7.03 14.66
N LEU A 317 -28.58 6.05 15.14
CA LEU A 317 -30.05 5.97 15.01
C LEU A 317 -30.81 7.18 15.60
N TYR A 318 -30.22 7.90 16.56
CA TYR A 318 -30.90 8.98 17.28
C TYR A 318 -31.08 10.26 16.44
N SER A 319 -30.44 10.34 15.26
CA SER A 319 -30.55 11.46 14.32
C SER A 319 -31.59 11.28 13.21
N GLU A 320 -32.27 10.12 13.16
CA GLU A 320 -33.23 9.78 12.10
C GLU A 320 -34.38 10.78 11.99
N ASN A 321 -34.85 11.29 13.15
CA ASN A 321 -36.00 12.20 13.24
C ASN A 321 -35.64 13.68 13.06
N PHE A 322 -34.38 14.03 12.78
CA PHE A 322 -33.99 15.42 12.54
C PHE A 322 -34.47 15.92 11.18
N SER A 323 -34.74 17.23 11.10
CA SER A 323 -35.10 17.88 9.83
C SER A 323 -33.99 17.72 8.77
N SER A 324 -34.37 17.74 7.50
CA SER A 324 -33.41 17.67 6.39
C SER A 324 -32.41 18.84 6.41
N GLU A 325 -32.87 20.03 6.79
CA GLU A 325 -32.02 21.22 6.94
C GLU A 325 -31.01 21.05 8.08
N PHE A 326 -31.44 20.56 9.25
CA PHE A 326 -30.52 20.32 10.36
C PHE A 326 -29.47 19.25 10.03
N LYS A 327 -29.86 18.19 9.30
CA LYS A 327 -28.92 17.18 8.80
C LYS A 327 -27.88 17.78 7.84
N ASP A 328 -28.27 18.72 6.98
CA ASP A 328 -27.34 19.42 6.07
C ASP A 328 -26.38 20.33 6.85
N LYS A 329 -26.87 21.11 7.81
CA LYS A 329 -26.03 21.89 8.74
C LYS A 329 -25.03 20.99 9.48
N LEU A 330 -25.51 19.88 10.03
CA LEU A 330 -24.71 18.93 10.78
C LEU A 330 -23.60 18.30 9.92
N LYS A 331 -23.91 17.93 8.66
CA LYS A 331 -22.90 17.41 7.72
C LYS A 331 -21.74 18.40 7.54
N ARG A 332 -22.04 19.69 7.42
CA ARG A 332 -21.05 20.76 7.23
C ARG A 332 -20.21 20.99 8.48
N VAL A 333 -20.83 21.00 9.65
CA VAL A 333 -20.10 21.11 10.93
C VAL A 333 -19.19 19.90 11.16
N ARG A 334 -19.65 18.69 10.83
CA ARG A 334 -18.83 17.47 10.84
C ARG A 334 -17.67 17.57 9.87
N TYR A 335 -17.88 18.10 8.67
CA TYR A 335 -16.79 18.35 7.72
C TYR A 335 -15.76 19.33 8.29
N ASP A 336 -16.20 20.47 8.82
CA ASP A 336 -15.33 21.50 9.41
C ASP A 336 -14.49 20.93 10.57
N TYR A 337 -15.11 20.14 11.44
CA TYR A 337 -14.44 19.44 12.54
C TYR A 337 -13.40 18.44 12.05
N ASN A 338 -13.78 17.54 11.13
CA ASN A 338 -12.87 16.50 10.64
C ASN A 338 -11.72 17.10 9.81
N LYS A 339 -11.98 18.13 9.02
CA LYS A 339 -10.95 18.88 8.29
C LYS A 339 -9.93 19.49 9.24
N LEU A 340 -10.38 20.20 10.27
CA LEU A 340 -9.46 20.80 11.24
C LEU A 340 -8.69 19.75 12.02
N LEU A 341 -9.32 18.64 12.39
CA LEU A 341 -8.65 17.52 13.06
C LEU A 341 -7.49 16.98 12.21
N VAL A 342 -7.73 16.76 10.91
CA VAL A 342 -6.70 16.35 9.96
C VAL A 342 -5.60 17.42 9.82
N GLU A 343 -5.95 18.69 9.70
CA GLU A 343 -4.98 19.79 9.57
C GLU A 343 -4.08 19.92 10.80
N VAL A 344 -4.64 19.82 12.00
CA VAL A 344 -3.89 19.83 13.25
C VAL A 344 -2.96 18.62 13.33
N PHE A 345 -3.42 17.43 12.92
CA PHE A 345 -2.56 16.24 12.86
C PHE A 345 -1.40 16.43 11.87
N LEU A 346 -1.68 16.87 10.64
CA LEU A 346 -0.65 17.05 9.62
C LEU A 346 0.38 18.11 10.04
N GLU A 347 -0.07 19.21 10.65
CA GLU A 347 0.82 20.27 11.13
C GLU A 347 1.67 19.80 12.31
N ASN A 348 1.04 19.26 13.36
CA ASN A 348 1.70 19.01 14.63
C ASN A 348 2.45 17.67 14.66
N PHE A 349 2.04 16.69 13.87
CA PHE A 349 2.73 15.42 13.73
C PHE A 349 3.54 15.34 12.43
N THR A 350 2.88 15.28 11.26
CA THR A 350 3.55 14.89 10.01
C THR A 350 4.60 15.91 9.56
N LYS A 351 4.29 17.21 9.58
CA LYS A 351 5.26 18.26 9.24
C LYS A 351 6.34 18.42 10.31
N THR A 352 6.01 18.29 11.59
CA THR A 352 7.01 18.28 12.67
C THR A 352 7.98 17.11 12.52
N TYR A 353 7.48 15.94 12.14
CA TYR A 353 8.28 14.74 11.87
C TYR A 353 9.23 14.97 10.68
N LYS A 354 8.71 15.51 9.58
CA LYS A 354 9.51 15.91 8.41
C LYS A 354 10.58 16.94 8.77
N ALA A 355 10.23 17.98 9.52
CA ALA A 355 11.18 19.01 9.96
C ALA A 355 12.29 18.45 10.86
N PHE A 356 11.96 17.52 11.77
CA PHE A 356 12.96 16.81 12.55
C PHE A 356 13.93 16.02 11.66
N CYS A 357 13.41 15.32 10.65
CA CYS A 357 14.26 14.58 9.71
C CYS A 357 15.21 15.54 8.96
N GLU A 358 14.71 16.66 8.45
CA GLU A 358 15.50 17.69 7.77
C GLU A 358 16.59 18.29 8.66
N GLU A 359 16.25 18.65 9.91
CA GLU A 359 17.20 19.20 10.90
C GLU A 359 18.38 18.25 11.14
N ASN A 360 18.14 16.93 11.06
CA ASN A 360 19.15 15.91 11.32
C ASN A 360 19.76 15.31 10.02
N GLY A 361 19.43 15.88 8.86
CA GLY A 361 19.96 15.49 7.55
C GLY A 361 19.55 14.08 7.09
N VAL A 362 18.46 13.53 7.62
CA VAL A 362 17.89 12.22 7.26
C VAL A 362 16.59 12.40 6.49
N LEU A 363 16.22 11.41 5.69
CA LEU A 363 14.97 11.44 4.92
C LEU A 363 13.77 11.06 5.80
N CYS A 364 12.64 11.71 5.57
CA CYS A 364 11.36 11.35 6.16
C CYS A 364 10.67 10.28 5.30
N ARG A 365 10.49 9.06 5.81
CA ARG A 365 9.69 8.02 5.16
C ARG A 365 8.40 7.76 5.93
N TYR A 366 7.23 7.80 5.28
CA TYR A 366 5.96 7.72 5.98
C TYR A 366 4.85 7.02 5.18
N GLN A 367 4.16 6.09 5.85
CA GLN A 367 2.86 5.57 5.45
C GLN A 367 1.72 6.52 5.87
N ALA A 368 1.40 7.50 5.03
CA ALA A 368 0.47 8.59 5.34
C ALA A 368 -1.03 8.23 5.26
N TYR A 369 -1.38 7.05 5.78
CA TYR A 369 -2.74 6.60 6.02
C TYR A 369 -2.85 6.05 7.44
N GLY A 370 -4.08 5.97 7.94
CA GLY A 370 -4.33 5.60 9.33
C GLY A 370 -5.50 4.64 9.53
N THR A 371 -5.53 4.01 10.70
CA THR A 371 -6.64 3.15 11.13
C THR A 371 -7.00 3.45 12.58
N PRO A 372 -8.29 3.53 12.95
CA PRO A 372 -9.46 3.47 12.09
C PRO A 372 -9.77 4.79 11.36
N PHE A 373 -9.05 5.87 11.65
CA PHE A 373 -9.26 7.22 11.08
C PHE A 373 -8.16 7.57 10.07
N LEU A 374 -8.58 8.14 8.94
CA LEU A 374 -7.68 8.62 7.89
C LEU A 374 -7.22 10.05 8.17
N MET A 375 -5.94 10.23 8.42
CA MET A 375 -5.34 11.52 8.74
C MET A 375 -4.63 12.13 7.52
N GLY A 376 -5.41 12.60 6.53
CA GLY A 376 -4.89 13.43 5.44
C GLY A 376 -4.60 12.75 4.10
N MET A 377 -4.51 11.42 4.03
CA MET A 377 -4.33 10.64 2.78
C MET A 377 -3.35 11.32 1.80
N LEU A 378 -3.83 11.89 0.69
CA LEU A 378 -3.00 12.57 -0.31
C LEU A 378 -2.17 13.72 0.28
N ASP A 379 -2.78 14.60 1.09
CA ASP A 379 -2.08 15.73 1.71
C ASP A 379 -0.97 15.24 2.65
N GLY A 380 -1.21 14.10 3.32
CA GLY A 380 -0.20 13.43 4.14
C GLY A 380 0.95 12.85 3.31
N TYR A 381 0.65 12.23 2.17
CA TYR A 381 1.66 11.64 1.28
C TYR A 381 2.51 12.66 0.52
N MET A 382 2.06 13.92 0.42
CA MET A 382 2.84 15.01 -0.19
C MET A 382 3.92 15.59 0.74
N ILE A 383 3.90 15.25 2.04
CA ILE A 383 4.85 15.76 3.04
C ILE A 383 6.18 14.98 3.11
N PRO A 384 6.22 13.63 3.18
CA PRO A 384 7.46 12.89 3.34
C PRO A 384 8.40 13.01 2.13
N ASP A 385 9.69 12.72 2.34
CA ASP A 385 10.66 12.59 1.25
C ASP A 385 10.48 11.29 0.48
N ILE A 386 10.05 10.25 1.19
CA ILE A 386 9.73 8.93 0.65
C ILE A 386 8.30 8.58 1.12
N PRO A 387 7.27 8.86 0.31
CA PRO A 387 5.93 8.34 0.56
C PRO A 387 5.97 6.81 0.51
N GLU A 388 5.43 6.15 1.52
CA GLU A 388 5.41 4.68 1.59
C GLU A 388 3.97 4.14 1.60
N SER A 389 3.68 3.13 0.79
CA SER A 389 2.41 2.40 0.82
C SER A 389 2.55 1.04 1.54
N ASN A 390 1.51 0.21 1.50
CA ASN A 390 1.63 -1.22 1.73
C ASN A 390 0.81 -2.05 0.74
N ASN A 391 1.21 -3.32 0.60
CA ASN A 391 0.39 -4.33 -0.05
C ASN A 391 0.36 -5.63 0.78
N TRP A 392 -0.69 -6.43 0.58
CA TRP A 392 -0.87 -7.68 1.30
C TRP A 392 -0.99 -8.85 0.34
N ILE A 393 -0.40 -9.98 0.72
CA ILE A 393 -0.53 -11.26 0.03
C ILE A 393 -1.45 -12.20 0.83
N TYR A 394 -2.27 -12.98 0.12
CA TYR A 394 -3.30 -13.86 0.69
C TYR A 394 -4.42 -13.17 1.50
N SER A 395 -4.63 -11.86 1.32
CA SER A 395 -5.87 -11.20 1.77
C SER A 395 -7.10 -11.65 0.96
N ALA A 396 -6.85 -12.25 -0.21
CA ALA A 396 -7.75 -12.98 -1.09
C ALA A 396 -7.09 -14.29 -1.59
N GLU A 397 -7.84 -15.17 -2.26
CA GLU A 397 -7.31 -16.38 -2.88
C GLU A 397 -6.45 -16.02 -4.11
N MET A 398 -5.32 -16.71 -4.28
CA MET A 398 -4.33 -16.42 -5.33
C MET A 398 -4.31 -17.43 -6.47
N LYS A 399 -5.19 -18.44 -6.43
CA LYS A 399 -5.22 -19.53 -7.43
C LYS A 399 -6.00 -19.17 -8.70
N ASP A 400 -6.72 -18.05 -8.70
CA ASP A 400 -7.50 -17.62 -9.84
C ASP A 400 -6.61 -17.24 -11.03
N SER A 401 -7.13 -17.46 -12.24
CA SER A 401 -6.42 -17.13 -13.47
C SER A 401 -6.09 -15.65 -13.59
N LEU A 402 -7.04 -14.79 -13.15
CA LEU A 402 -6.86 -13.37 -12.89
C LEU A 402 -7.02 -13.14 -11.40
N TRP A 403 -5.96 -12.62 -10.80
CA TRP A 403 -5.95 -12.43 -9.37
C TRP A 403 -6.91 -11.34 -8.91
N GLN A 404 -7.78 -11.69 -7.96
CA GLN A 404 -8.77 -10.80 -7.37
C GLN A 404 -8.22 -10.19 -6.07
N TRP A 405 -8.04 -8.88 -6.08
CA TRP A 405 -7.61 -8.17 -4.88
C TRP A 405 -8.76 -7.93 -3.90
N ASN A 406 -8.48 -8.05 -2.60
CA ASN A 406 -9.44 -7.69 -1.57
C ASN A 406 -9.50 -6.16 -1.42
N GLN A 407 -10.50 -5.53 -2.04
CA GLN A 407 -10.68 -4.07 -1.99
C GLN A 407 -10.67 -3.52 -0.56
N SER A 408 -11.24 -4.25 0.40
CA SER A 408 -11.33 -3.80 1.80
C SER A 408 -10.02 -3.90 2.58
N HIS A 409 -9.03 -4.65 2.07
CA HIS A 409 -7.79 -4.92 2.78
C HIS A 409 -6.62 -5.26 1.84
N GLY A 410 -5.63 -4.36 1.77
CA GLY A 410 -4.43 -4.56 0.96
C GLY A 410 -4.64 -4.35 -0.54
N TYR A 411 -5.60 -3.50 -0.92
CA TYR A 411 -5.83 -3.10 -2.29
C TYR A 411 -4.95 -1.91 -2.71
N MET A 412 -4.74 -1.78 -4.02
CA MET A 412 -3.78 -0.88 -4.65
C MET A 412 -4.08 0.62 -4.52
N THR A 413 -5.23 0.99 -3.94
CA THR A 413 -5.57 2.40 -3.66
C THR A 413 -4.51 3.12 -2.84
N TRP A 414 -3.92 2.44 -1.85
CA TRP A 414 -2.87 3.04 -1.02
C TRP A 414 -1.64 3.38 -1.87
N ASN A 415 -1.27 2.50 -2.80
CA ASN A 415 -0.18 2.74 -3.75
C ASN A 415 -0.48 3.95 -4.63
N MET A 416 -1.69 4.00 -5.20
CA MET A 416 -2.09 5.12 -6.07
C MET A 416 -1.98 6.48 -5.37
N TYR A 417 -2.32 6.56 -4.08
CA TYR A 417 -2.19 7.79 -3.30
C TYR A 417 -0.74 8.10 -2.87
N ALA A 418 0.05 7.09 -2.50
CA ALA A 418 1.47 7.27 -2.18
C ALA A 418 2.24 7.77 -3.41
N SER A 419 2.02 7.12 -4.55
CA SER A 419 2.58 7.52 -5.85
C SER A 419 2.12 8.92 -6.25
N ALA A 420 0.83 9.24 -6.11
CA ALA A 420 0.34 10.60 -6.38
C ALA A 420 1.06 11.65 -5.52
N GLY A 421 1.24 11.39 -4.22
CA GLY A 421 1.98 12.27 -3.33
C GLY A 421 3.42 12.51 -3.81
N ALA A 422 4.11 11.45 -4.23
CA ALA A 422 5.45 11.52 -4.79
C ALA A 422 5.49 12.32 -6.11
N HIS A 423 4.63 11.97 -7.06
CA HIS A 423 4.59 12.57 -8.39
C HIS A 423 4.28 14.08 -8.34
N LEU A 424 3.25 14.45 -7.58
CA LEU A 424 2.82 15.85 -7.41
C LEU A 424 3.90 16.73 -6.74
N THR A 425 4.81 16.13 -5.96
CA THR A 425 5.86 16.85 -5.23
C THR A 425 7.28 16.52 -5.70
N GLY A 426 7.42 15.86 -6.85
CA GLY A 426 8.71 15.55 -7.47
C GLY A 426 9.62 14.64 -6.63
N LYS A 427 9.04 13.74 -5.83
CA LYS A 427 9.83 12.77 -5.03
C LYS A 427 10.32 11.65 -5.93
N LYS A 428 11.60 11.33 -5.78
CA LYS A 428 12.29 10.30 -6.56
C LYS A 428 11.85 8.87 -6.18
N ILE A 429 11.67 8.61 -4.89
CA ILE A 429 11.42 7.28 -4.35
C ILE A 429 10.02 7.24 -3.74
N THR A 430 9.23 6.27 -4.18
CA THR A 430 7.95 5.88 -3.59
C THR A 430 8.07 4.44 -3.15
N SER A 431 8.08 4.18 -1.84
CA SER A 431 8.28 2.83 -1.31
C SER A 431 6.97 2.11 -1.02
N CYS A 432 7.07 0.80 -0.80
CA CYS A 432 5.95 -0.01 -0.34
C CYS A 432 6.44 -1.03 0.67
N GLU A 433 5.74 -1.15 1.79
CA GLU A 433 5.77 -2.35 2.61
C GLU A 433 5.16 -3.50 1.80
N SER A 434 6.03 -4.36 1.27
CA SER A 434 5.66 -5.35 0.27
C SER A 434 5.53 -6.76 0.87
N MET A 435 4.52 -7.50 0.40
CA MET A 435 4.20 -8.90 0.72
C MET A 435 3.83 -9.17 2.18
N THR A 436 3.14 -8.22 2.83
CA THR A 436 2.63 -8.44 4.18
C THR A 436 1.66 -9.63 4.20
N ASN A 437 1.94 -10.60 5.08
CA ASN A 437 1.30 -11.91 5.05
C ASN A 437 1.08 -12.49 6.45
N THR A 438 -0.17 -12.82 6.78
CA THR A 438 -0.51 -13.53 8.02
C THR A 438 -1.31 -14.81 7.81
N ARG A 439 -1.54 -15.22 6.56
CA ARG A 439 -2.43 -16.37 6.20
C ARG A 439 -1.76 -17.46 5.39
N GLY A 440 -0.68 -17.15 4.68
CA GLY A 440 0.08 -18.07 3.83
C GLY A 440 1.58 -17.96 4.07
N VAL A 441 2.01 -17.77 5.32
CA VAL A 441 3.40 -17.48 5.71
C VAL A 441 4.45 -18.39 5.06
N PHE A 442 4.14 -19.68 4.87
CA PHE A 442 5.02 -20.68 4.26
C PHE A 442 4.59 -21.12 2.84
N LYS A 443 3.59 -20.46 2.25
CA LYS A 443 3.00 -20.81 0.94
C LYS A 443 3.61 -20.06 -0.23
N MET A 444 4.19 -18.90 0.04
CA MET A 444 4.61 -17.94 -0.97
C MET A 444 5.65 -18.51 -1.94
N THR A 445 5.43 -18.28 -3.23
CA THR A 445 6.37 -18.58 -4.32
C THR A 445 7.04 -17.31 -4.84
N LEU A 446 8.17 -17.45 -5.56
CA LEU A 446 8.79 -16.30 -6.23
C LEU A 446 7.91 -15.75 -7.37
N GLU A 447 7.09 -16.60 -7.98
CA GLU A 447 6.09 -16.22 -8.99
C GLU A 447 5.05 -15.24 -8.41
N GLU A 448 4.48 -15.57 -7.26
CA GLU A 448 3.53 -14.70 -6.57
C GLU A 448 4.19 -13.38 -6.15
N MET A 449 5.44 -13.42 -5.69
CA MET A 449 6.20 -12.19 -5.37
C MET A 449 6.37 -11.28 -6.59
N LYS A 450 6.72 -11.85 -7.76
CA LYS A 450 6.81 -11.10 -9.02
C LYS A 450 5.47 -10.49 -9.40
N GLN A 451 4.40 -11.30 -9.37
CA GLN A 451 3.05 -10.85 -9.73
C GLN A 451 2.59 -9.67 -8.87
N HIS A 452 2.85 -9.71 -7.56
CA HIS A 452 2.57 -8.60 -6.64
C HIS A 452 3.36 -7.33 -7.00
N ASP A 453 4.66 -7.46 -7.24
CA ASP A 453 5.51 -6.30 -7.49
C ASP A 453 5.30 -5.69 -8.87
N ASP A 454 4.95 -6.48 -9.89
CA ASP A 454 4.54 -5.93 -11.17
C ASP A 454 3.37 -4.96 -10.98
N MET A 455 2.43 -5.28 -10.08
CA MET A 455 1.33 -4.38 -9.75
C MET A 455 1.75 -3.20 -8.87
N ASN A 456 2.77 -3.35 -8.02
CA ASN A 456 3.39 -2.22 -7.34
C ASN A 456 3.97 -1.21 -8.36
N PHE A 457 4.71 -1.69 -9.35
CA PHE A 457 5.24 -0.84 -10.43
C PHE A 457 4.12 -0.18 -11.25
N ILE A 458 3.10 -0.94 -11.67
CA ILE A 458 1.93 -0.40 -12.39
C ILE A 458 1.22 0.71 -11.60
N THR A 459 1.24 0.65 -10.27
CA THR A 459 0.59 1.66 -9.41
C THR A 459 1.53 2.80 -8.98
N GLY A 460 2.75 2.84 -9.52
CA GLY A 460 3.73 3.92 -9.35
C GLY A 460 4.73 3.74 -8.22
N ILE A 461 4.73 2.59 -7.53
CA ILE A 461 5.77 2.26 -6.54
C ILE A 461 7.07 1.93 -7.27
N ASN A 462 8.21 2.36 -6.74
CA ASN A 462 9.53 2.11 -7.32
C ASN A 462 10.60 1.70 -6.28
N HIS A 463 10.19 1.24 -5.10
CA HIS A 463 11.09 0.68 -4.08
C HIS A 463 10.35 -0.28 -3.13
N SER A 464 10.67 -1.58 -3.19
CA SER A 464 10.03 -2.60 -2.33
C SER A 464 10.77 -2.75 -0.99
N VAL A 465 10.03 -2.73 0.12
CA VAL A 465 10.50 -3.02 1.48
C VAL A 465 9.78 -4.28 1.98
N LEU A 466 10.44 -5.44 1.92
CA LEU A 466 9.80 -6.72 2.24
C LEU A 466 9.38 -6.81 3.71
N HIS A 467 8.10 -7.13 3.94
CA HIS A 467 7.51 -7.38 5.25
C HIS A 467 7.39 -8.89 5.52
N GLY A 468 8.20 -9.48 6.40
CA GLY A 468 9.39 -8.90 7.01
C GLY A 468 10.44 -9.97 7.31
N TYR A 469 11.70 -9.55 7.37
CA TYR A 469 12.84 -10.39 7.71
C TYR A 469 12.98 -10.43 9.23
N ASN A 470 12.74 -11.60 9.82
CA ASN A 470 12.73 -11.73 11.27
C ASN A 470 14.15 -11.99 11.79
N TYR A 471 14.63 -11.14 12.72
CA TYR A 471 15.82 -11.50 13.49
C TYR A 471 15.55 -12.83 14.20
N SER A 472 16.43 -13.79 14.00
CA SER A 472 16.36 -15.13 14.55
C SER A 472 17.77 -15.69 14.66
N PRO A 473 18.27 -16.00 15.86
CA PRO A 473 19.58 -16.62 16.04
C PRO A 473 19.73 -17.91 15.23
N LYS A 474 20.94 -18.18 14.74
CA LYS A 474 21.23 -19.40 13.97
C LYS A 474 20.97 -20.68 14.76
N GLU A 475 21.15 -20.65 16.07
CA GLU A 475 20.89 -21.76 17.00
C GLU A 475 19.40 -22.00 17.29
N ALA A 476 18.52 -21.07 16.89
CA ALA A 476 17.09 -21.23 17.13
C ALA A 476 16.55 -22.43 16.33
N PRO A 477 15.74 -23.32 16.95
CA PRO A 477 15.18 -24.47 16.26
C PRO A 477 14.27 -24.00 15.12
N PHE A 478 14.23 -24.76 14.03
CA PHE A 478 13.35 -24.48 12.89
C PHE A 478 11.90 -24.25 13.36
N PRO A 479 11.20 -23.21 12.86
CA PRO A 479 11.59 -22.30 11.77
C PRO A 479 12.31 -21.01 12.25
N GLY A 480 12.84 -20.98 13.46
CA GLY A 480 13.36 -19.76 14.07
C GLY A 480 12.25 -18.82 14.55
N TRP A 481 12.59 -17.57 14.82
CA TRP A 481 11.65 -16.58 15.34
C TRP A 481 10.78 -16.00 14.23
N ILE A 482 9.46 -16.01 14.42
CA ILE A 482 8.50 -15.43 13.47
C ILE A 482 7.46 -14.62 14.24
N ARG A 483 7.54 -13.29 14.12
CA ARG A 483 6.54 -12.37 14.66
C ARG A 483 5.44 -12.06 13.65
N TYR A 484 5.85 -11.75 12.43
CA TYR A 484 4.99 -11.53 11.28
C TYR A 484 5.57 -12.25 10.06
N GLY A 485 4.69 -12.69 9.16
CA GLY A 485 5.09 -13.12 7.83
C GLY A 485 5.22 -11.94 6.86
N ALA A 486 5.65 -12.17 5.63
CA ALA A 486 6.00 -13.48 5.04
C ALA A 486 7.31 -14.07 5.60
N TYR A 487 7.56 -15.36 5.35
CA TYR A 487 8.75 -16.06 5.87
C TYR A 487 9.98 -15.84 4.97
N PHE A 488 10.50 -14.61 4.99
CA PHE A 488 11.79 -14.28 4.39
C PHE A 488 12.90 -14.73 5.34
N SER A 489 13.48 -15.89 5.06
CA SER A 489 14.50 -16.54 5.88
C SER A 489 15.37 -17.44 5.03
N GLU A 490 16.63 -17.61 5.44
CA GLU A 490 17.59 -18.55 4.84
C GLU A 490 17.13 -20.01 4.90
N ASN A 491 16.24 -20.31 5.86
CA ASN A 491 15.61 -21.61 6.00
C ASN A 491 14.48 -21.85 4.99
N ASN A 492 14.11 -20.85 4.18
CA ASN A 492 13.14 -21.00 3.11
C ASN A 492 13.77 -21.71 1.90
N THR A 493 13.07 -22.68 1.34
CA THR A 493 13.57 -23.56 0.27
C THR A 493 14.03 -22.79 -0.97
N TRP A 494 13.29 -21.75 -1.34
CA TRP A 494 13.62 -20.89 -2.50
C TRP A 494 14.56 -19.74 -2.18
N TRP A 495 15.09 -19.60 -0.95
CA TRP A 495 16.02 -18.52 -0.57
C TRP A 495 17.24 -18.46 -1.50
N LYS A 496 17.79 -19.62 -1.87
CA LYS A 496 18.89 -19.77 -2.84
C LYS A 496 18.58 -19.21 -4.25
N HIS A 497 17.32 -18.92 -4.54
CA HIS A 497 16.85 -18.38 -5.81
C HIS A 497 16.28 -16.96 -5.70
N LEU A 498 16.20 -16.41 -4.49
CA LEU A 498 15.60 -15.09 -4.25
C LEU A 498 16.32 -13.95 -4.99
N HIS A 499 17.62 -14.09 -5.25
CA HIS A 499 18.41 -13.11 -6.02
C HIS A 499 17.81 -12.81 -7.40
N LEU A 500 17.11 -13.77 -8.02
CA LEU A 500 16.45 -13.58 -9.32
C LEU A 500 15.37 -12.49 -9.26
N TRP A 501 14.57 -12.52 -8.21
CA TRP A 501 13.55 -11.50 -7.96
C TRP A 501 14.19 -10.18 -7.49
N VAL A 502 15.23 -10.24 -6.65
CA VAL A 502 15.92 -9.04 -6.17
C VAL A 502 16.51 -8.25 -7.33
N ASP A 503 17.22 -8.93 -8.24
CA ASP A 503 17.79 -8.32 -9.44
C ASP A 503 16.68 -7.75 -10.33
N TYR A 504 15.62 -8.53 -10.61
CA TYR A 504 14.47 -8.09 -11.39
C TYR A 504 13.84 -6.81 -10.85
N ASN A 505 13.54 -6.78 -9.55
CA ASN A 505 12.94 -5.62 -8.89
C ASN A 505 13.90 -4.43 -8.91
N ALA A 506 15.18 -4.64 -8.57
CA ALA A 506 16.18 -3.58 -8.51
C ALA A 506 16.36 -2.86 -9.86
N ARG A 507 16.35 -3.60 -10.97
CA ARG A 507 16.49 -3.04 -12.32
C ARG A 507 15.27 -2.18 -12.72
N LEU A 508 14.05 -2.65 -12.42
CA LEU A 508 12.84 -1.86 -12.66
C LEU A 508 12.78 -0.62 -11.77
N SER A 509 13.06 -0.77 -10.48
CA SER A 509 13.17 0.33 -9.53
C SER A 509 14.20 1.38 -9.99
N ALA A 510 15.37 0.96 -10.48
CA ALA A 510 16.38 1.89 -11.00
C ALA A 510 15.87 2.71 -12.20
N VAL A 511 15.06 2.11 -13.08
CA VAL A 511 14.44 2.83 -14.20
C VAL A 511 13.42 3.83 -13.69
N PHE A 512 12.45 3.38 -12.88
CA PHE A 512 11.33 4.22 -12.43
C PHE A 512 11.70 5.26 -11.37
N GLN A 513 12.85 5.14 -10.71
CA GLN A 513 13.43 6.19 -9.86
C GLN A 513 14.19 7.26 -10.67
N ASN A 514 14.45 7.03 -11.95
CA ASN A 514 15.21 7.94 -12.82
C ASN A 514 14.40 8.34 -14.07
N SER A 515 13.07 8.26 -13.99
CA SER A 515 12.13 8.72 -15.02
C SER A 515 10.96 9.48 -14.40
N GLN A 516 10.23 10.23 -15.23
CA GLN A 516 9.08 11.02 -14.86
C GLN A 516 7.80 10.31 -15.36
N PRO A 517 6.80 10.06 -14.51
CA PRO A 517 5.51 9.53 -14.96
C PRO A 517 4.74 10.53 -15.83
N ASP A 518 4.06 10.02 -16.85
CA ASP A 518 3.07 10.74 -17.65
C ASP A 518 1.66 10.21 -17.34
N LYS A 519 0.76 11.10 -16.93
CA LYS A 519 -0.59 10.76 -16.49
C LYS A 519 -1.58 11.82 -16.93
N SER A 520 -2.28 11.58 -18.04
CA SER A 520 -3.17 12.59 -18.62
C SER A 520 -4.53 12.73 -17.92
N ILE A 521 -4.93 11.82 -17.02
CA ILE A 521 -6.27 11.81 -16.40
C ILE A 521 -6.18 12.04 -14.88
N ALA A 522 -6.83 13.09 -14.39
CA ALA A 522 -7.03 13.34 -12.96
C ALA A 522 -8.43 12.87 -12.52
N ILE A 523 -8.52 12.19 -11.39
CA ILE A 523 -9.78 11.72 -10.79
C ILE A 523 -9.95 12.35 -9.42
N ILE A 524 -11.10 12.95 -9.15
CA ILE A 524 -11.47 13.45 -7.83
C ILE A 524 -12.70 12.72 -7.30
N GLY A 525 -12.53 12.09 -6.13
CA GLY A 525 -13.59 11.38 -5.43
C GLY A 525 -14.33 12.24 -4.40
N PRO A 526 -15.42 11.72 -3.80
CA PRO A 526 -16.26 12.46 -2.86
C PRO A 526 -15.69 12.46 -1.44
N THR A 527 -14.37 12.47 -1.26
CA THR A 527 -13.71 12.40 0.07
C THR A 527 -14.22 13.50 1.00
N SER A 528 -14.37 14.73 0.50
CA SER A 528 -14.89 15.86 1.29
C SER A 528 -16.34 15.66 1.73
N ASP A 529 -17.19 15.07 0.86
CA ASP A 529 -18.56 14.69 1.24
C ASP A 529 -18.56 13.57 2.31
N ILE A 530 -17.70 12.56 2.15
CA ILE A 530 -17.56 11.44 3.08
C ILE A 530 -17.15 11.94 4.47
N TRP A 531 -16.29 12.94 4.59
CA TRP A 531 -15.90 13.49 5.89
C TRP A 531 -17.08 14.10 6.66
N GLY A 532 -18.03 14.72 5.98
CA GLY A 532 -19.27 15.21 6.61
C GLY A 532 -20.27 14.09 6.90
N ASP A 533 -20.42 13.14 5.97
CA ASP A 533 -21.45 12.08 6.04
C ASP A 533 -21.06 10.93 6.97
N LYS A 534 -19.77 10.58 7.00
CA LYS A 534 -19.23 9.35 7.61
C LYS A 534 -17.92 9.58 8.38
N GLY A 535 -17.45 10.82 8.49
CA GLY A 535 -16.23 11.15 9.23
C GLY A 535 -14.97 10.64 8.54
N LEU A 536 -13.93 10.44 9.34
CA LEU A 536 -12.62 9.96 8.89
C LEU A 536 -12.53 8.43 8.81
N ALA A 537 -13.64 7.70 8.88
CA ALA A 537 -13.65 6.25 8.90
C ALA A 537 -12.97 5.67 7.65
N ARG A 538 -12.01 4.75 7.85
CA ARG A 538 -11.22 4.16 6.77
C ARG A 538 -12.07 3.45 5.72
N THR A 539 -13.05 2.64 6.12
CA THR A 539 -13.82 1.80 5.17
C THR A 539 -14.64 2.60 4.17
N PRO A 540 -15.50 3.56 4.58
CA PRO A 540 -16.23 4.39 3.63
C PRO A 540 -15.32 5.07 2.61
N PHE A 541 -14.16 5.58 3.02
CA PHE A 541 -13.25 6.30 2.14
C PHE A 541 -12.81 5.50 0.92
N HIS A 542 -12.51 4.19 1.04
CA HIS A 542 -11.98 3.38 -0.08
C HIS A 542 -13.00 2.41 -0.69
N MET A 543 -14.22 2.38 -0.13
CA MET A 543 -15.32 1.52 -0.60
C MET A 543 -16.49 2.31 -1.19
N GLU A 544 -16.52 3.64 -1.04
CA GLU A 544 -17.65 4.46 -1.46
C GLU A 544 -17.24 5.63 -2.35
N PRO A 545 -17.75 5.70 -3.60
CA PRO A 545 -18.53 4.67 -4.27
C PRO A 545 -17.65 3.47 -4.66
N ALA A 546 -18.26 2.27 -4.76
CA ALA A 546 -17.52 1.02 -4.93
C ALA A 546 -16.64 0.97 -6.20
N TYR A 547 -16.99 1.73 -7.24
CA TYR A 547 -16.27 1.79 -8.50
C TYR A 547 -15.00 2.66 -8.46
N LEU A 548 -14.98 3.71 -7.62
CA LEU A 548 -14.03 4.82 -7.74
C LEU A 548 -12.58 4.35 -7.74
N TYR A 549 -12.23 3.54 -6.76
CA TYR A 549 -10.84 3.14 -6.56
C TYR A 549 -10.42 1.95 -7.40
N LYS A 550 -11.35 1.35 -8.15
CA LYS A 550 -11.06 0.36 -9.19
C LYS A 550 -10.90 1.00 -10.57
N LEU A 551 -11.25 2.28 -10.72
CA LEU A 551 -11.31 2.96 -12.00
C LEU A 551 -9.94 3.06 -12.70
N TRP A 552 -8.83 3.08 -11.94
CA TRP A 552 -7.50 3.06 -12.53
C TRP A 552 -7.20 1.78 -13.32
N GLU A 553 -7.82 0.64 -12.96
CA GLU A 553 -7.57 -0.65 -13.62
C GLU A 553 -7.93 -0.60 -15.11
N PRO A 554 -9.19 -0.32 -15.50
CA PRO A 554 -9.54 -0.24 -16.91
C PRO A 554 -8.88 0.94 -17.61
N ILE A 555 -8.60 2.05 -16.93
CA ILE A 555 -7.86 3.18 -17.53
C ILE A 555 -6.48 2.70 -18.02
N SER A 556 -5.73 2.02 -17.15
CA SER A 556 -4.46 1.37 -17.50
C SER A 556 -4.63 0.37 -18.65
N GLN A 557 -5.60 -0.55 -18.52
CA GLN A 557 -5.84 -1.60 -19.53
C GLN A 557 -6.23 -1.05 -20.91
N LEU A 558 -6.80 0.16 -20.97
CA LEU A 558 -7.18 0.85 -22.21
C LEU A 558 -6.03 1.66 -22.83
N GLY A 559 -4.84 1.70 -22.21
CA GLY A 559 -3.68 2.42 -22.72
C GLY A 559 -3.56 3.87 -22.23
N TYR A 560 -4.17 4.20 -21.09
CA TYR A 560 -4.11 5.51 -20.44
C TYR A 560 -3.57 5.39 -19.02
N SER A 561 -3.10 6.50 -18.44
CA SER A 561 -2.66 6.56 -17.05
C SER A 561 -3.44 7.64 -16.30
N CYS A 562 -3.77 7.36 -15.03
CA CYS A 562 -4.49 8.30 -14.18
C CYS A 562 -3.88 8.50 -12.80
N GLU A 563 -4.32 9.58 -12.16
CA GLU A 563 -3.97 9.93 -10.78
C GLU A 563 -5.22 10.33 -9.99
N TYR A 564 -5.27 9.96 -8.71
CA TYR A 564 -6.29 10.46 -7.80
C TYR A 564 -5.77 11.74 -7.12
N ILE A 565 -6.52 12.83 -7.28
CA ILE A 565 -6.19 14.14 -6.69
C ILE A 565 -7.33 14.61 -5.77
N ASN A 566 -7.08 15.65 -4.98
CA ASN A 566 -8.07 16.26 -4.10
C ASN A 566 -8.33 17.74 -4.47
N GLN A 567 -9.28 18.37 -3.78
CA GLN A 567 -9.61 19.78 -4.01
C GLN A 567 -8.44 20.71 -3.66
N ASN A 568 -7.59 20.35 -2.68
CA ASN A 568 -6.42 21.16 -2.29
C ASN A 568 -5.37 21.26 -3.42
N VAL A 569 -5.16 20.16 -4.16
CA VAL A 569 -4.31 20.15 -5.36
C VAL A 569 -4.91 21.06 -6.43
N LEU A 570 -6.21 20.93 -6.73
CA LEU A 570 -6.90 21.77 -7.73
C LEU A 570 -6.85 23.26 -7.37
N ALA A 571 -7.05 23.62 -6.10
CA ALA A 571 -7.01 25.01 -5.64
C ALA A 571 -5.65 25.69 -5.88
N LYS A 572 -4.58 24.90 -5.91
CA LYS A 572 -3.19 25.36 -6.08
C LYS A 572 -2.65 25.04 -7.48
N ALA A 573 -3.44 24.44 -8.35
CA ALA A 573 -3.02 24.07 -9.68
C ALA A 573 -2.97 25.29 -10.61
N GLU A 574 -2.04 25.25 -11.55
CA GLU A 574 -2.00 26.17 -12.68
C GLU A 574 -2.91 25.63 -13.79
N ILE A 575 -3.69 26.54 -14.39
CA ILE A 575 -4.67 26.19 -15.42
C ILE A 575 -4.34 27.01 -16.66
N ASN A 576 -3.90 26.34 -17.72
CA ASN A 576 -3.57 26.94 -19.01
C ASN A 576 -3.86 25.94 -20.14
N ASP A 577 -4.35 26.41 -21.29
CA ASP A 577 -4.56 25.63 -22.52
C ASP A 577 -5.21 24.25 -22.30
N GLY A 578 -6.31 24.23 -21.53
CA GLY A 578 -7.09 23.03 -21.27
C GLY A 578 -6.35 21.97 -20.44
N THR A 579 -5.33 22.38 -19.69
CA THR A 579 -4.49 21.52 -18.86
C THR A 579 -4.49 21.99 -17.40
N ILE A 580 -4.49 21.04 -16.48
CA ILE A 580 -4.30 21.24 -15.03
C ILE A 580 -2.85 20.84 -14.71
N SER A 581 -2.05 21.78 -14.20
CA SER A 581 -0.65 21.53 -13.85
C SER A 581 -0.42 21.70 -12.34
N TYR A 582 0.26 20.73 -11.73
CA TYR A 582 0.70 20.80 -10.34
C TYR A 582 2.05 20.12 -10.18
N GLY A 583 3.06 20.86 -9.69
CA GLY A 583 4.43 20.34 -9.65
C GLY A 583 4.90 19.93 -11.05
N ASN A 584 5.35 18.68 -11.19
CA ASN A 584 5.78 18.11 -12.47
C ASN A 584 4.65 17.39 -13.23
N MET A 585 3.43 17.40 -12.70
CA MET A 585 2.30 16.65 -13.27
C MET A 585 1.38 17.56 -14.05
N THR A 586 0.85 17.02 -15.16
CA THR A 586 -0.08 17.72 -16.05
C THR A 586 -1.24 16.80 -16.43
N TYR A 587 -2.48 17.28 -16.31
CA TYR A 587 -3.69 16.52 -16.58
C TYR A 587 -4.54 17.22 -17.65
N LYS A 588 -4.99 16.46 -18.65
CA LYS A 588 -5.81 16.93 -19.80
C LYS A 588 -7.30 16.61 -19.64
N LEU A 589 -7.63 15.66 -18.76
CA LEU A 589 -9.00 15.26 -18.45
C LEU A 589 -9.22 15.23 -16.94
N LEU A 590 -10.31 15.83 -16.47
CA LEU A 590 -10.72 15.76 -15.07
C LEU A 590 -11.99 14.92 -14.92
N VAL A 591 -11.98 13.94 -14.02
CA VAL A 591 -13.14 13.08 -13.69
C VAL A 591 -13.67 13.46 -12.31
N LEU A 592 -14.89 14.00 -12.26
CA LEU A 592 -15.65 14.24 -11.03
C LEU A 592 -16.46 12.99 -10.69
N ALA A 593 -15.96 12.17 -9.78
CA ALA A 593 -16.53 10.88 -9.45
C ALA A 593 -17.54 10.97 -8.31
N SER A 594 -18.83 11.12 -8.65
CA SER A 594 -19.95 11.21 -7.69
C SER A 594 -19.79 12.32 -6.64
N LEU A 595 -19.14 13.43 -7.02
CA LEU A 595 -18.81 14.56 -6.15
C LEU A 595 -20.00 15.53 -6.03
N LYS A 596 -20.53 15.73 -4.82
CA LYS A 596 -21.72 16.57 -4.58
C LYS A 596 -21.38 17.98 -4.11
N SER A 597 -20.28 18.09 -3.36
CA SER A 597 -19.88 19.33 -2.71
C SER A 597 -18.44 19.71 -3.04
N ILE A 598 -18.22 20.99 -3.35
CA ILE A 598 -16.89 21.56 -3.62
C ILE A 598 -16.70 22.88 -2.87
N HIS A 599 -15.46 23.27 -2.61
CA HIS A 599 -15.20 24.64 -2.16
C HIS A 599 -15.56 25.64 -3.28
N PRO A 600 -16.14 26.81 -2.97
CA PRO A 600 -16.54 27.79 -3.98
C PRO A 600 -15.41 28.21 -4.94
N GLU A 601 -14.18 28.29 -4.45
CA GLU A 601 -12.99 28.57 -5.28
C GLU A 601 -12.73 27.48 -6.32
N ILE A 602 -13.08 26.21 -6.04
CA ILE A 602 -12.93 25.12 -7.01
C ILE A 602 -13.90 25.29 -8.17
N ALA A 603 -15.12 25.80 -7.92
CA ALA A 603 -16.04 26.10 -9.02
C ALA A 603 -15.44 27.12 -10.01
N LEU A 604 -14.66 28.08 -9.51
CA LEU A 604 -13.94 29.06 -10.32
C LEU A 604 -12.73 28.44 -11.06
N VAL A 605 -12.00 27.53 -10.41
CA VAL A 605 -10.92 26.76 -11.06
C VAL A 605 -11.46 25.90 -12.21
N LEU A 606 -12.58 25.20 -11.98
CA LEU A 606 -13.25 24.40 -13.02
C LEU A 606 -13.75 25.25 -14.17
N LYS A 607 -14.29 26.44 -13.87
CA LYS A 607 -14.64 27.44 -14.88
C LYS A 607 -13.43 27.82 -15.74
N LYS A 608 -12.31 28.19 -15.11
CA LYS A 608 -11.07 28.53 -15.83
C LYS A 608 -10.57 27.36 -16.70
N PHE A 609 -10.63 26.13 -16.17
CA PHE A 609 -10.20 24.94 -16.90
C PHE A 609 -11.03 24.71 -18.16
N VAL A 610 -12.36 24.73 -18.04
CA VAL A 610 -13.27 24.57 -19.18
C VAL A 610 -13.15 25.71 -20.19
N GLU A 611 -13.08 26.96 -19.72
CA GLU A 611 -12.92 28.14 -20.59
C GLU A 611 -11.58 28.13 -21.35
N SER A 612 -10.55 27.47 -20.81
CA SER A 612 -9.27 27.26 -21.50
C SER A 612 -9.24 26.06 -22.46
N GLY A 613 -10.36 25.33 -22.61
CA GLY A 613 -10.48 24.16 -23.50
C GLY A 613 -10.44 22.79 -22.80
N GLY A 614 -10.40 22.77 -21.47
CA GLY A 614 -10.39 21.55 -20.67
C GLY A 614 -11.72 20.79 -20.72
N LYS A 615 -11.66 19.48 -20.49
CA LYS A 615 -12.83 18.60 -20.48
C LYS A 615 -13.05 17.94 -19.13
N ILE A 616 -14.32 17.80 -18.75
CA ILE A 616 -14.74 17.22 -17.48
C ILE A 616 -15.67 16.04 -17.72
N VAL A 617 -15.33 14.88 -17.13
CA VAL A 617 -16.28 13.77 -16.96
C VAL A 617 -17.03 13.96 -15.66
N VAL A 618 -18.36 13.95 -15.70
CA VAL A 618 -19.24 14.10 -14.55
C VAL A 618 -19.98 12.80 -14.33
N ILE A 619 -19.70 12.14 -13.22
CA ILE A 619 -20.36 10.89 -12.83
C ILE A 619 -21.49 11.22 -11.83
N ASP A 620 -22.69 10.74 -12.13
CA ASP A 620 -23.97 10.97 -11.43
C ASP A 620 -24.51 12.40 -11.50
N GLY A 621 -23.70 13.42 -11.22
CA GLY A 621 -24.17 14.80 -11.26
C GLY A 621 -23.12 15.86 -10.96
N LEU A 622 -23.40 17.10 -11.36
CA LEU A 622 -22.56 18.25 -11.03
C LEU A 622 -22.61 18.54 -9.53
N PRO A 623 -21.49 18.97 -8.92
CA PRO A 623 -21.51 19.48 -7.56
C PRO A 623 -22.33 20.77 -7.49
N LYS A 624 -23.18 20.88 -6.46
CA LYS A 624 -24.09 22.02 -6.26
C LYS A 624 -24.05 22.60 -4.85
N LYS A 625 -23.20 22.04 -3.98
CA LYS A 625 -23.09 22.43 -2.58
C LYS A 625 -21.69 22.90 -2.25
N ALA A 626 -21.59 23.84 -1.31
CA ALA A 626 -20.39 24.16 -0.59
C ALA A 626 -20.13 23.12 0.53
N LEU A 627 -18.96 23.16 1.16
CA LEU A 627 -18.61 22.22 2.23
C LEU A 627 -18.76 22.80 3.64
N HIS A 628 -18.42 24.08 3.83
CA HIS A 628 -18.38 24.74 5.13
C HIS A 628 -19.77 25.13 5.66
N PHE A 629 -19.91 25.21 6.99
CA PHE A 629 -21.16 25.62 7.64
C PHE A 629 -21.45 27.12 7.49
N THR A 630 -20.44 27.98 7.67
CA THR A 630 -20.63 29.44 7.63
C THR A 630 -21.05 29.91 6.24
N ASP A 631 -22.16 30.65 6.18
CA ASP A 631 -22.80 31.20 4.96
C ASP A 631 -23.16 30.16 3.90
N PHE A 632 -23.48 28.93 4.31
CA PHE A 632 -23.63 27.81 3.37
C PHE A 632 -24.71 28.04 2.31
N HIS A 633 -25.85 28.68 2.61
CA HIS A 633 -26.88 28.97 1.61
C HIS A 633 -26.36 29.84 0.46
N LYS A 634 -25.60 30.90 0.79
CA LYS A 634 -25.00 31.79 -0.20
C LYS A 634 -23.94 31.06 -1.03
N LYS A 635 -23.11 30.25 -0.38
CA LYS A 635 -22.03 29.50 -1.03
C LYS A 635 -22.56 28.35 -1.89
N ASP A 636 -23.62 27.67 -1.48
CA ASP A 636 -24.34 26.67 -2.27
C ASP A 636 -24.86 27.30 -3.56
N GLU A 637 -25.54 28.43 -3.46
CA GLU A 637 -26.05 29.13 -4.64
C GLU A 637 -24.91 29.59 -5.56
N GLN A 638 -23.79 30.07 -5.01
CA GLN A 638 -22.60 30.41 -5.80
C GLN A 638 -22.05 29.19 -6.57
N VAL A 639 -21.86 28.04 -5.89
CA VAL A 639 -21.37 26.81 -6.54
C VAL A 639 -22.34 26.36 -7.62
N LYS A 640 -23.63 26.26 -7.27
CA LYS A 640 -24.68 25.81 -8.17
C LYS A 640 -24.75 26.69 -9.42
N GLN A 641 -24.87 28.01 -9.26
CA GLN A 641 -24.95 28.95 -10.38
C GLN A 641 -23.70 28.85 -11.27
N THR A 642 -22.51 28.81 -10.67
CA THR A 642 -21.25 28.72 -11.43
C THR A 642 -21.22 27.45 -12.27
N MET A 643 -21.52 26.30 -11.68
CA MET A 643 -21.46 25.00 -12.38
C MET A 643 -22.58 24.85 -13.42
N GLU A 644 -23.80 25.33 -13.15
CA GLU A 644 -24.92 25.28 -14.09
C GLU A 644 -24.70 26.22 -15.28
N LEU A 645 -24.21 27.44 -15.06
CA LEU A 645 -23.84 28.37 -16.13
C LEU A 645 -22.68 27.83 -16.96
N LEU A 646 -21.67 27.24 -16.33
CA LEU A 646 -20.53 26.66 -17.03
C LEU A 646 -20.97 25.54 -17.98
N LEU A 647 -21.85 24.65 -17.50
CA LEU A 647 -22.44 23.59 -18.31
C LEU A 647 -23.31 24.14 -19.45
N ALA A 648 -24.10 25.19 -19.19
CA ALA A 648 -24.98 25.78 -20.20
C ALA A 648 -24.18 26.46 -21.32
N ASN A 649 -23.07 27.12 -20.98
CA ASN A 649 -22.24 27.85 -21.93
C ASN A 649 -21.25 26.95 -22.69
N HIS A 650 -20.82 25.84 -22.08
CA HIS A 650 -19.80 24.94 -22.65
C HIS A 650 -20.25 23.46 -22.61
N PRO A 651 -21.41 23.09 -23.17
CA PRO A 651 -21.93 21.73 -23.05
C PRO A 651 -20.99 20.64 -23.59
N ASP A 652 -20.22 20.95 -24.65
CA ASP A 652 -19.28 20.01 -25.28
C ASP A 652 -18.04 19.70 -24.43
N SER A 653 -17.76 20.52 -23.40
CA SER A 653 -16.69 20.27 -22.43
C SER A 653 -17.09 19.26 -21.36
N PHE A 654 -18.37 18.83 -21.30
CA PHE A 654 -18.89 17.94 -20.26
C PHE A 654 -19.32 16.58 -20.83
N ILE A 655 -18.67 15.52 -20.35
CA ILE A 655 -19.08 14.13 -20.61
C ILE A 655 -19.87 13.65 -19.38
N LYS A 656 -21.16 13.38 -19.54
CA LYS A 656 -22.02 12.95 -18.43
C LYS A 656 -22.28 11.46 -18.48
N THR A 657 -22.14 10.79 -17.35
CA THR A 657 -22.48 9.38 -17.21
C THR A 657 -23.00 9.10 -15.80
N ASN A 658 -23.78 8.03 -15.63
CA ASN A 658 -24.11 7.53 -14.30
C ASN A 658 -23.02 6.55 -13.85
N GLN A 659 -22.86 6.34 -12.55
CA GLN A 659 -22.00 5.27 -12.04
C GLN A 659 -22.40 3.90 -12.63
N PRO A 660 -21.44 2.96 -12.80
CA PRO A 660 -21.75 1.65 -13.36
C PRO A 660 -22.66 0.87 -12.40
N LYS A 661 -23.56 0.03 -12.94
CA LYS A 661 -24.50 -0.75 -12.10
C LYS A 661 -23.77 -1.81 -11.26
N SER A 662 -22.61 -2.26 -11.74
CA SER A 662 -21.74 -3.16 -11.01
C SER A 662 -20.28 -2.99 -11.44
N THR A 663 -19.35 -3.47 -10.62
CA THR A 663 -17.92 -3.47 -10.97
C THR A 663 -17.58 -4.36 -12.17
N LYS A 664 -18.49 -5.24 -12.61
CA LYS A 664 -18.29 -6.07 -13.82
C LYS A 664 -18.39 -5.26 -15.11
N GLU A 665 -19.13 -4.15 -15.09
CA GLU A 665 -19.30 -3.25 -16.24
C GLU A 665 -18.15 -2.23 -16.35
N LEU A 666 -17.25 -2.18 -15.36
CA LEU A 666 -16.29 -1.09 -15.17
C LEU A 666 -15.40 -0.86 -16.39
N PHE A 667 -14.96 -1.93 -17.06
CA PHE A 667 -14.12 -1.84 -18.25
C PHE A 667 -14.83 -1.15 -19.42
N MET A 668 -16.01 -1.64 -19.80
CA MET A 668 -16.78 -1.08 -20.91
C MET A 668 -17.32 0.32 -20.59
N TRP A 669 -17.71 0.56 -19.34
CA TRP A 669 -18.16 1.86 -18.87
C TRP A 669 -17.04 2.90 -18.91
N ALA A 670 -15.83 2.55 -18.44
CA ALA A 670 -14.66 3.42 -18.51
C ALA A 670 -14.28 3.74 -19.96
N LYS A 671 -14.24 2.71 -20.81
CA LYS A 671 -13.97 2.85 -22.23
C LYS A 671 -14.88 3.90 -22.89
N GLN A 672 -16.18 3.82 -22.63
CA GLN A 672 -17.16 4.72 -23.24
C GLN A 672 -16.88 6.20 -22.94
N PHE A 673 -16.66 6.58 -21.67
CA PHE A 673 -16.45 7.99 -21.36
C PHE A 673 -15.05 8.49 -21.76
N ILE A 674 -14.03 7.63 -21.76
CA ILE A 674 -12.68 7.99 -22.19
C ILE A 674 -12.67 8.26 -23.70
N GLU A 675 -13.28 7.39 -24.51
CA GLU A 675 -13.41 7.59 -25.95
C GLU A 675 -14.19 8.88 -26.27
N GLN A 676 -15.28 9.15 -25.55
CA GLN A 676 -16.05 10.40 -25.69
C GLN A 676 -15.25 11.64 -25.29
N SER A 677 -14.32 11.53 -24.35
CA SER A 677 -13.49 12.66 -23.94
C SER A 677 -12.52 13.09 -25.05
N GLY A 678 -12.12 12.19 -25.93
CA GLY A 678 -11.13 12.46 -26.98
C GLY A 678 -9.73 12.78 -26.44
N VAL A 679 -9.43 12.44 -25.18
CA VAL A 679 -8.05 12.48 -24.68
C VAL A 679 -7.23 11.42 -25.42
N ASN A 680 -6.00 11.76 -25.81
CA ASN A 680 -5.13 10.80 -26.49
C ASN A 680 -4.61 9.74 -25.49
N PRO A 681 -4.55 8.47 -25.88
CA PRO A 681 -3.92 7.43 -25.07
C PRO A 681 -2.41 7.59 -25.03
N ASP A 682 -1.80 7.12 -23.94
CA ASP A 682 -0.35 6.99 -23.81
C ASP A 682 0.18 5.96 -24.83
N VAL A 683 -0.62 4.93 -25.10
CA VAL A 683 -0.41 3.91 -26.12
C VAL A 683 -1.75 3.38 -26.63
N ILE A 684 -1.93 3.29 -27.95
CA ILE A 684 -3.12 2.67 -28.54
C ILE A 684 -2.93 1.15 -28.53
N ILE A 685 -3.77 0.42 -27.79
CA ILE A 685 -3.75 -1.04 -27.72
C ILE A 685 -4.89 -1.59 -28.58
N SER A 686 -4.59 -2.48 -29.53
CA SER A 686 -5.63 -3.21 -30.27
C SER A 686 -6.29 -4.26 -29.38
N ASN A 687 -7.62 -4.32 -29.37
CA ASN A 687 -8.39 -5.29 -28.57
C ASN A 687 -7.92 -5.35 -27.09
N PRO A 688 -7.94 -4.22 -26.36
CA PRO A 688 -7.49 -4.18 -24.98
C PRO A 688 -8.29 -5.17 -24.13
N SER A 689 -7.63 -5.81 -23.18
CA SER A 689 -8.23 -6.83 -22.32
C SER A 689 -7.94 -6.54 -20.84
N ASN A 690 -8.69 -7.20 -19.96
CA ASN A 690 -8.58 -7.01 -18.51
C ASN A 690 -7.33 -7.69 -17.89
N GLN A 691 -6.48 -8.32 -18.68
CA GLN A 691 -5.28 -9.00 -18.21
C GLN A 691 -3.99 -8.20 -18.41
N VAL A 692 -3.99 -7.18 -19.28
CA VAL A 692 -2.79 -6.40 -19.59
C VAL A 692 -2.88 -5.04 -18.96
N PHE A 693 -1.92 -4.71 -18.11
CA PHE A 693 -1.77 -3.38 -17.53
C PHE A 693 -0.55 -2.70 -18.15
N GLN A 694 -0.58 -1.36 -18.20
CA GLN A 694 0.52 -0.56 -18.73
C GLN A 694 0.72 0.72 -17.92
N ILE A 695 1.95 1.21 -17.93
CA ILE A 695 2.29 2.58 -17.52
C ILE A 695 3.26 3.21 -18.52
N HIS A 696 3.23 4.53 -18.58
CA HIS A 696 4.15 5.35 -19.36
C HIS A 696 4.95 6.29 -18.46
N GLN A 697 6.25 6.29 -18.66
CA GLN A 697 7.19 7.26 -18.09
C GLN A 697 8.12 7.78 -19.17
N TYR A 698 8.81 8.88 -18.90
CA TYR A 698 9.77 9.46 -19.84
C TYR A 698 10.99 10.04 -19.13
N THR A 699 12.04 10.24 -19.91
CA THR A 699 13.17 11.10 -19.58
C THR A 699 13.28 12.16 -20.68
N GLN A 700 14.28 13.05 -20.62
CA GLN A 700 14.47 14.06 -21.65
C GLN A 700 14.59 13.46 -23.07
N ASP A 701 15.20 12.28 -23.22
CA ASP A 701 15.48 11.68 -24.53
C ASP A 701 14.83 10.31 -24.76
N LYS A 702 14.11 9.74 -23.78
CA LYS A 702 13.52 8.39 -23.87
C LYS A 702 12.05 8.35 -23.45
N ASP A 703 11.27 7.56 -24.15
CA ASP A 703 9.93 7.13 -23.73
C ASP A 703 9.99 5.70 -23.22
N ILE A 704 9.39 5.45 -22.06
CA ILE A 704 9.52 4.20 -21.31
C ILE A 704 8.12 3.66 -21.05
N TYR A 705 7.86 2.47 -21.54
CA TYR A 705 6.59 1.77 -21.33
C TYR A 705 6.84 0.45 -20.62
N PHE A 706 6.02 0.16 -19.62
CA PHE A 706 6.05 -1.12 -18.92
C PHE A 706 4.69 -1.78 -19.03
N PHE A 707 4.66 -2.98 -19.59
CA PHE A 707 3.48 -3.83 -19.68
C PHE A 707 3.62 -5.03 -18.74
N THR A 708 2.52 -5.49 -18.18
CA THR A 708 2.46 -6.79 -17.49
C THR A 708 1.18 -7.54 -17.85
N ASN A 709 1.31 -8.84 -18.13
CA ASN A 709 0.18 -9.76 -18.25
C ASN A 709 -0.08 -10.43 -16.91
N ILE A 710 -1.13 -10.03 -16.20
CA ILE A 710 -1.43 -10.56 -14.87
C ILE A 710 -2.07 -11.95 -14.88
N HIS A 711 -2.37 -12.50 -16.07
CA HIS A 711 -3.02 -13.79 -16.20
C HIS A 711 -2.02 -14.94 -15.98
N ARG A 712 -2.39 -15.94 -15.17
CA ARG A 712 -1.52 -17.08 -14.79
C ARG A 712 -1.31 -18.13 -15.88
N PHE A 713 -2.33 -18.35 -16.70
CA PHE A 713 -2.32 -19.46 -17.67
C PHE A 713 -2.32 -19.05 -19.16
N GLU A 714 -2.88 -17.89 -19.49
CA GLU A 714 -3.10 -17.40 -20.85
C GLU A 714 -2.10 -16.32 -21.26
N LYS A 715 -1.73 -16.36 -22.54
CA LYS A 715 -0.93 -15.31 -23.18
C LYS A 715 -1.80 -14.12 -23.57
N ALA A 716 -1.20 -12.96 -23.70
CA ALA A 716 -1.80 -11.79 -24.34
C ALA A 716 -1.06 -11.47 -25.65
N SER A 717 -1.79 -11.22 -26.72
CA SER A 717 -1.24 -10.83 -28.02
C SER A 717 -2.03 -9.62 -28.55
N PHE A 718 -1.33 -8.51 -28.83
CA PHE A 718 -1.95 -7.27 -29.29
C PHE A 718 -0.96 -6.41 -30.08
N ASN A 719 -1.47 -5.57 -30.96
CA ASN A 719 -0.71 -4.49 -31.55
C ASN A 719 -0.77 -3.26 -30.64
N ALA A 720 0.36 -2.59 -30.48
CA ALA A 720 0.50 -1.37 -29.70
C ALA A 720 1.09 -0.26 -30.58
N LYS A 721 0.38 0.86 -30.70
CA LYS A 721 0.84 2.04 -31.45
C LYS A 721 1.20 3.17 -30.49
N PHE A 722 2.42 3.64 -30.58
CA PHE A 722 3.02 4.58 -29.63
C PHE A 722 3.10 6.00 -30.24
N PRO A 723 2.82 7.06 -29.47
CA PRO A 723 2.93 8.44 -29.92
C PRO A 723 4.40 8.94 -29.96
N VAL A 724 5.29 8.15 -30.56
CA VAL A 724 6.73 8.45 -30.67
C VAL A 724 7.13 8.70 -32.11
N GLU A 725 8.03 9.67 -32.33
CA GLU A 725 8.57 10.02 -33.65
C GLU A 725 10.10 9.99 -33.62
N GLY A 726 10.73 9.42 -34.66
CA GLY A 726 12.19 9.43 -34.82
C GLY A 726 12.98 8.58 -33.79
N LYS A 727 12.31 7.85 -32.89
CA LYS A 727 12.93 6.97 -31.90
C LYS A 727 12.85 5.50 -32.30
N TYR A 728 13.70 4.67 -31.69
CA TYR A 728 13.76 3.24 -31.93
C TYR A 728 13.49 2.44 -30.64
N PRO A 729 12.66 1.39 -30.70
CA PRO A 729 12.29 0.61 -29.52
C PRO A 729 13.39 -0.40 -29.16
N TYR A 730 13.66 -0.50 -27.87
CA TYR A 730 14.51 -1.54 -27.28
C TYR A 730 13.77 -2.22 -26.14
N VAL A 731 13.92 -3.54 -26.04
CA VAL A 731 13.52 -4.28 -24.84
C VAL A 731 14.69 -4.28 -23.87
N TRP A 732 14.44 -3.81 -22.66
CA TRP A 732 15.37 -3.90 -21.55
C TRP A 732 14.89 -5.04 -20.66
N ASN A 733 15.60 -6.18 -20.65
CA ASN A 733 15.16 -7.37 -19.93
C ASN A 733 15.53 -7.26 -18.44
N PRO A 734 14.55 -7.07 -17.53
CA PRO A 734 14.84 -6.88 -16.11
C PRO A 734 15.37 -8.14 -15.42
N GLU A 735 15.18 -9.34 -15.97
CA GLU A 735 15.77 -10.57 -15.40
C GLU A 735 17.27 -10.67 -15.67
N THR A 736 17.74 -10.19 -16.83
CA THR A 736 19.13 -10.38 -17.27
C THR A 736 19.96 -9.10 -17.32
N GLY A 737 19.34 -7.92 -17.32
CA GLY A 737 20.01 -6.64 -17.58
C GLY A 737 20.37 -6.40 -19.06
N GLU A 738 20.00 -7.32 -19.96
CA GLU A 738 20.31 -7.19 -21.38
C GLU A 738 19.36 -6.22 -22.08
N ARG A 739 19.90 -5.41 -22.99
CA ARG A 739 19.13 -4.59 -23.93
C ARG A 739 19.17 -5.20 -25.32
N LYS A 740 17.99 -5.41 -25.92
CA LYS A 740 17.85 -5.95 -27.28
C LYS A 740 17.02 -5.01 -28.16
N PRO A 741 17.45 -4.77 -29.41
CA PRO A 741 16.62 -4.08 -30.39
C PRO A 741 15.25 -4.75 -30.53
N TYR A 742 14.22 -3.92 -30.63
CA TYR A 742 12.88 -4.32 -31.01
C TYR A 742 12.50 -3.63 -32.32
N TYR A 743 11.42 -4.07 -32.97
CA TYR A 743 11.12 -3.63 -34.34
C TYR A 743 9.65 -3.33 -34.54
N TYR A 744 9.42 -2.29 -35.32
CA TYR A 744 8.11 -1.95 -35.83
C TYR A 744 7.59 -3.02 -36.80
N ALA A 745 6.30 -3.34 -36.69
CA ALA A 745 5.67 -4.39 -37.48
C ALA A 745 5.55 -4.02 -38.97
N SER A 746 5.21 -2.75 -39.27
CA SER A 746 5.03 -2.24 -40.64
C SER A 746 4.97 -0.70 -40.71
N ASN A 747 4.36 -0.04 -39.72
CA ASN A 747 4.25 1.42 -39.58
C ASN A 747 5.32 1.98 -38.63
N SER A 748 5.74 3.25 -38.78
CA SER A 748 6.88 3.86 -38.06
C SER A 748 6.74 4.00 -36.53
N ASN A 749 5.70 3.45 -35.91
CA ASN A 749 5.46 3.53 -34.46
C ASN A 749 4.56 2.41 -33.90
N GLU A 750 4.39 1.30 -34.62
CA GLU A 750 3.49 0.18 -34.21
C GLU A 750 4.27 -1.11 -33.95
N LEU A 751 4.00 -1.76 -32.81
CA LEU A 751 4.65 -2.99 -32.34
C LEU A 751 3.65 -4.13 -32.19
N GLU A 752 4.02 -5.34 -32.60
CA GLU A 752 3.27 -6.57 -32.32
C GLU A 752 3.79 -7.17 -30.99
N ILE A 753 3.03 -7.03 -29.90
CA ILE A 753 3.43 -7.47 -28.57
C ILE A 753 2.79 -8.81 -28.22
N ASN A 754 3.61 -9.73 -27.73
CA ASN A 754 3.20 -11.02 -27.21
C ASN A 754 3.75 -11.19 -25.79
N LEU A 755 2.86 -11.31 -24.80
CA LEU A 755 3.20 -11.55 -23.40
C LEU A 755 2.73 -12.95 -23.00
N ASN A 756 3.67 -13.79 -22.57
CA ASN A 756 3.37 -15.06 -21.93
C ASN A 756 2.64 -14.82 -20.59
N PRO A 757 2.07 -15.87 -19.97
CA PRO A 757 1.46 -15.73 -18.65
C PRO A 757 2.47 -15.18 -17.63
N LEU A 758 2.06 -14.17 -16.87
CA LEU A 758 2.88 -13.45 -15.88
C LEU A 758 4.14 -12.77 -16.44
N GLU A 759 4.26 -12.62 -17.76
CA GLU A 759 5.37 -11.90 -18.38
C GLU A 759 5.18 -10.39 -18.29
N SER A 760 6.28 -9.70 -18.05
CA SER A 760 6.37 -8.25 -18.08
C SER A 760 7.35 -7.80 -19.16
N LEU A 761 7.09 -6.63 -19.74
CA LEU A 761 7.84 -6.10 -20.87
C LEU A 761 8.14 -4.63 -20.66
N LEU A 762 9.43 -4.31 -20.52
CA LEU A 762 9.94 -2.94 -20.47
C LEU A 762 10.46 -2.54 -21.86
N ILE A 763 9.76 -1.60 -22.50
CA ILE A 763 10.12 -1.03 -23.80
C ILE A 763 10.64 0.39 -23.59
N VAL A 764 11.84 0.66 -24.11
CA VAL A 764 12.46 1.99 -24.07
C VAL A 764 12.71 2.47 -25.49
N PHE A 765 12.07 3.57 -25.87
CA PHE A 765 12.29 4.25 -27.14
C PHE A 765 13.43 5.26 -27.00
N GLN A 766 14.44 5.16 -27.86
CA GLN A 766 15.64 6.00 -27.82
C GLN A 766 16.14 6.37 -29.22
N ASN A 767 16.95 7.42 -29.34
CA ASN A 767 17.39 7.99 -30.63
C ASN A 767 18.34 7.07 -31.42
N ASN A 768 19.08 6.18 -30.74
CA ASN A 768 20.09 5.36 -31.38
C ASN A 768 19.48 4.21 -32.18
N LYS A 769 19.63 4.27 -33.52
CA LYS A 769 19.16 3.22 -34.43
C LYS A 769 19.86 1.88 -34.16
N PRO A 770 19.11 0.77 -34.06
CA PRO A 770 19.72 -0.54 -33.93
C PRO A 770 20.54 -0.94 -35.15
N THR A 771 21.72 -1.50 -34.93
CA THR A 771 22.61 -2.01 -36.00
C THR A 771 22.35 -3.47 -36.35
N LYS A 772 21.71 -4.24 -35.47
CA LYS A 772 21.40 -5.68 -35.66
C LYS A 772 19.89 -5.90 -35.76
N LYS A 773 19.40 -6.43 -36.89
CA LYS A 773 18.01 -6.88 -37.06
C LYS A 773 17.61 -7.85 -35.94
N ALA A 774 16.42 -7.71 -35.37
CA ALA A 774 15.89 -8.72 -34.47
C ALA A 774 15.55 -9.95 -35.29
N GLU A 775 15.90 -11.11 -34.74
CA GLU A 775 15.41 -12.36 -35.27
C GLU A 775 13.95 -12.51 -34.86
N LYS A 776 13.05 -12.59 -35.85
CA LYS A 776 11.66 -12.99 -35.62
C LYS A 776 11.69 -14.48 -35.25
N LYS A 777 11.47 -14.80 -33.98
CA LYS A 777 11.33 -16.19 -33.55
C LYS A 777 9.96 -16.69 -33.99
N ASP A 778 9.96 -17.77 -34.78
CA ASP A 778 8.75 -18.55 -35.01
C ASP A 778 8.37 -19.23 -33.69
N CYS A 779 7.16 -18.94 -33.20
CA CYS A 779 6.65 -19.45 -31.94
C CYS A 779 5.45 -20.39 -32.16
N GLN A 780 5.15 -20.76 -33.41
CA GLN A 780 4.07 -21.71 -33.71
C GLN A 780 4.57 -23.14 -33.48
N VAL A 781 3.82 -23.93 -32.70
CA VAL A 781 4.17 -25.33 -32.47
C VAL A 781 3.91 -26.13 -33.76
N LYS A 782 4.97 -26.58 -34.44
CA LYS A 782 4.91 -27.46 -35.61
C LYS A 782 4.61 -28.91 -35.23
N SER A 783 5.20 -29.39 -34.14
CA SER A 783 4.92 -30.71 -33.58
C SER A 783 5.22 -30.75 -32.09
N SER A 784 4.57 -31.68 -31.38
CA SER A 784 4.85 -31.95 -29.96
C SER A 784 4.78 -33.45 -29.67
N LYS A 785 5.60 -33.93 -28.73
CA LYS A 785 5.63 -35.32 -28.27
C LYS A 785 5.64 -35.35 -26.74
N LYS A 786 4.69 -36.04 -26.12
CA LYS A 786 4.69 -36.26 -24.66
C LYS A 786 5.86 -37.19 -24.28
N ILE A 787 6.48 -36.93 -23.15
CA ILE A 787 7.47 -37.83 -22.54
C ILE A 787 6.70 -38.79 -21.62
N ASP A 788 6.55 -40.03 -22.06
CA ASP A 788 5.84 -41.12 -21.35
C ASP A 788 6.82 -42.14 -20.75
N GLU A 789 8.04 -41.70 -20.45
CA GLU A 789 9.09 -42.52 -19.87
C GLU A 789 8.98 -42.56 -18.34
N ASP A 790 9.49 -43.63 -17.73
CA ASP A 790 9.59 -43.74 -16.28
C ASP A 790 10.58 -42.72 -15.70
N TRP A 791 10.28 -42.24 -14.50
CA TRP A 791 11.07 -41.24 -13.79
C TRP A 791 11.63 -41.81 -12.49
N THR A 792 12.95 -41.69 -12.31
CA THR A 792 13.56 -41.80 -10.99
C THR A 792 13.54 -40.43 -10.34
N VAL A 793 12.85 -40.30 -9.21
CA VAL A 793 12.63 -39.04 -8.50
C VAL A 793 13.32 -39.08 -7.15
N ILE A 794 14.21 -38.11 -6.90
CA ILE A 794 15.01 -38.04 -5.66
C ILE A 794 14.64 -36.75 -4.93
N GLY A 795 14.16 -36.86 -3.70
CA GLY A 795 13.80 -35.72 -2.86
C GLY A 795 14.80 -35.50 -1.72
N HIS A 796 15.48 -34.36 -1.71
CA HIS A 796 16.26 -33.87 -0.57
C HIS A 796 15.42 -32.91 0.27
N ARG A 797 14.93 -33.40 1.42
CA ARG A 797 14.02 -32.65 2.29
C ARG A 797 14.80 -31.72 3.25
N VAL A 798 14.16 -30.64 3.69
CA VAL A 798 14.76 -29.62 4.57
C VAL A 798 15.28 -30.14 5.93
N ASP A 799 14.90 -31.35 6.35
CA ASP A 799 15.45 -32.03 7.53
C ASP A 799 16.62 -32.96 7.22
N ASN A 800 17.27 -32.76 6.07
CA ASN A 800 18.39 -33.55 5.56
C ASN A 800 18.07 -35.02 5.26
N LYS A 801 16.79 -35.40 5.20
CA LYS A 801 16.38 -36.73 4.74
C LYS A 801 16.32 -36.78 3.22
N THR A 802 16.73 -37.92 2.66
CA THR A 802 16.63 -38.19 1.22
C THR A 802 15.66 -39.33 0.97
N TYR A 803 14.80 -39.16 -0.02
CA TYR A 803 13.82 -40.13 -0.48
C TYR A 803 14.03 -40.40 -1.96
N THR A 804 13.72 -41.62 -2.41
CA THR A 804 13.75 -41.99 -3.83
C THR A 804 12.41 -42.65 -4.17
N TRP A 805 11.82 -42.24 -5.28
CA TRP A 805 10.58 -42.79 -5.81
C TRP A 805 10.76 -43.13 -7.29
N ASP A 806 10.28 -44.29 -7.71
CA ASP A 806 10.14 -44.63 -9.11
C ASP A 806 8.71 -44.30 -9.53
N MET A 807 8.55 -43.49 -10.56
CA MET A 807 7.27 -42.91 -10.96
C MET A 807 7.03 -43.12 -12.45
N THR A 808 6.00 -43.90 -12.78
CA THR A 808 5.51 -44.06 -14.16
C THR A 808 4.74 -42.83 -14.63
N GLU A 809 4.18 -42.06 -13.70
CA GLU A 809 3.48 -40.81 -13.95
C GLU A 809 3.90 -39.75 -12.94
N LEU A 810 4.09 -38.52 -13.44
CA LEU A 810 4.34 -37.35 -12.61
C LEU A 810 3.02 -36.85 -12.01
N ILE A 811 3.01 -36.52 -10.71
CA ILE A 811 1.81 -36.13 -9.96
C ILE A 811 2.07 -34.90 -9.11
N ASP A 812 1.00 -34.20 -8.72
CA ASP A 812 1.04 -33.27 -7.60
C ASP A 812 1.23 -34.05 -6.29
N PHE A 813 2.37 -33.85 -5.62
CA PHE A 813 2.72 -34.52 -4.37
C PHE A 813 1.71 -34.22 -3.25
N SER A 814 0.94 -33.13 -3.33
CA SER A 814 -0.11 -32.81 -2.37
C SER A 814 -1.28 -33.80 -2.38
N GLN A 815 -1.49 -34.49 -3.52
CA GLN A 815 -2.56 -35.46 -3.76
C GLN A 815 -2.11 -36.92 -3.56
N SER A 816 -0.84 -37.16 -3.24
CA SER A 816 -0.30 -38.50 -3.03
C SER A 816 -0.85 -39.17 -1.77
N THR A 817 -0.88 -40.51 -1.76
CA THR A 817 -1.12 -41.31 -0.54
C THR A 817 0.16 -41.54 0.27
N ASP A 818 1.34 -41.31 -0.32
CA ASP A 818 2.63 -41.38 0.37
C ASP A 818 2.84 -40.13 1.23
N THR A 819 2.92 -40.35 2.54
CA THR A 819 3.17 -39.28 3.51
C THR A 819 4.53 -38.60 3.34
N THR A 820 5.54 -39.29 2.79
CA THR A 820 6.86 -38.71 2.52
C THR A 820 6.81 -37.68 1.39
N GLN A 821 5.92 -37.86 0.42
CA GLN A 821 5.65 -36.91 -0.67
C GLN A 821 4.76 -35.76 -0.18
N THR A 822 3.65 -36.07 0.48
CA THR A 822 2.69 -35.02 0.88
C THR A 822 3.16 -34.11 2.01
N SER A 823 4.21 -34.48 2.74
CA SER A 823 4.89 -33.65 3.74
C SER A 823 6.21 -33.06 3.25
N PHE A 824 6.52 -33.20 1.96
CA PHE A 824 7.81 -32.81 1.42
C PHE A 824 7.97 -31.29 1.38
N ALA A 825 9.16 -30.82 1.74
CA ALA A 825 9.67 -29.52 1.35
C ALA A 825 11.18 -29.60 1.16
N GLY A 826 11.70 -29.06 0.06
CA GLY A 826 13.12 -29.15 -0.28
C GLY A 826 13.35 -29.07 -1.79
N GLU A 827 14.34 -29.84 -2.26
CA GLU A 827 14.63 -30.00 -3.69
C GLU A 827 14.20 -31.41 -4.14
N ILE A 828 13.45 -31.47 -5.24
CA ILE A 828 13.04 -32.70 -5.91
C ILE A 828 13.76 -32.76 -7.27
N ILE A 829 14.45 -33.87 -7.54
CA ILE A 829 15.20 -34.10 -8.77
C ILE A 829 14.51 -35.22 -9.54
N TYR A 830 13.93 -34.89 -10.70
CA TYR A 830 13.31 -35.85 -11.61
C TYR A 830 14.30 -36.23 -12.70
N LYS A 831 14.56 -37.53 -12.89
CA LYS A 831 15.49 -38.03 -13.89
C LYS A 831 14.82 -39.02 -14.83
N THR A 832 15.07 -38.87 -16.12
CA THR A 832 14.68 -39.85 -17.14
C THR A 832 15.67 -39.81 -18.32
N THR A 833 15.51 -40.74 -19.26
CA THR A 833 16.25 -40.75 -20.53
C THR A 833 15.25 -40.79 -21.67
N ILE A 834 15.45 -39.94 -22.67
CA ILE A 834 14.59 -39.86 -23.85
C ILE A 834 15.38 -40.21 -25.12
N ASP A 835 14.72 -40.91 -26.04
CA ASP A 835 15.24 -41.20 -27.37
C ASP A 835 14.54 -40.39 -28.47
N LYS A 836 15.24 -40.21 -29.59
CA LYS A 836 14.73 -39.56 -30.82
C LYS A 836 14.22 -38.14 -30.56
N ALA A 837 15.02 -37.34 -29.86
CA ALA A 837 14.69 -35.97 -29.48
C ALA A 837 15.29 -34.91 -30.41
N GLU A 838 16.19 -35.30 -31.32
CA GLU A 838 17.01 -34.42 -32.17
C GLU A 838 16.21 -33.45 -33.06
N ASP A 839 14.97 -33.79 -33.40
CA ASP A 839 14.08 -32.95 -34.21
C ASP A 839 13.36 -31.85 -33.42
N PHE A 840 13.43 -31.90 -32.08
CA PHE A 840 12.75 -30.95 -31.21
C PHE A 840 13.65 -29.78 -30.82
N THR A 841 13.01 -28.67 -30.50
CA THR A 841 13.70 -27.40 -30.21
C THR A 841 13.63 -27.04 -28.73
N HIS A 842 12.54 -27.41 -28.07
CA HIS A 842 12.23 -27.05 -26.68
C HIS A 842 11.65 -28.24 -25.91
N ILE A 843 11.68 -28.14 -24.59
CA ILE A 843 10.89 -28.97 -23.67
C ILE A 843 9.98 -28.05 -22.85
N ASP A 844 8.73 -28.45 -22.70
CA ASP A 844 7.72 -27.84 -21.85
C ASP A 844 7.47 -28.79 -20.68
N LEU A 845 7.71 -28.33 -19.46
CA LEU A 845 7.52 -29.15 -18.27
C LEU A 845 6.05 -29.29 -17.85
N GLY A 846 5.12 -28.59 -18.52
CA GLY A 846 3.71 -28.60 -18.17
C GLY A 846 3.45 -27.86 -16.86
N ASP A 847 2.53 -28.38 -16.06
CA ASP A 847 2.25 -27.83 -14.74
C ASP A 847 3.37 -28.20 -13.75
N VAL A 848 3.99 -27.18 -13.19
CA VAL A 848 5.06 -27.28 -12.20
C VAL A 848 4.64 -26.76 -10.83
N ASN A 849 3.34 -26.50 -10.61
CA ASN A 849 2.82 -26.04 -9.32
C ASN A 849 3.63 -24.87 -8.72
N GLU A 850 3.92 -23.86 -9.56
CA GLU A 850 4.51 -22.56 -9.16
C GLU A 850 5.90 -22.63 -8.49
N GLY A 851 6.59 -23.77 -8.54
CA GLY A 851 7.93 -23.89 -7.96
C GLY A 851 9.05 -23.52 -8.93
N VAL A 852 10.23 -23.25 -8.39
CA VAL A 852 11.41 -22.91 -9.20
C VAL A 852 11.93 -24.18 -9.86
N THR A 853 12.04 -24.17 -11.19
CA THR A 853 12.58 -25.28 -11.98
C THR A 853 13.93 -24.93 -12.58
N GLU A 854 14.83 -25.91 -12.61
CA GLU A 854 16.05 -25.91 -13.42
C GLU A 854 16.05 -27.13 -14.32
N LEU A 855 16.45 -26.96 -15.57
CA LEU A 855 16.57 -28.07 -16.52
C LEU A 855 18.03 -28.33 -16.86
N TYR A 856 18.40 -29.62 -16.85
CA TYR A 856 19.68 -30.13 -17.33
C TYR A 856 19.44 -31.18 -18.40
N VAL A 857 20.19 -31.11 -19.50
CA VAL A 857 20.16 -32.09 -20.60
C VAL A 857 21.58 -32.57 -20.82
N ASN A 858 21.80 -33.89 -20.77
CA ASN A 858 23.14 -34.49 -20.86
C ASN A 858 24.14 -33.89 -19.87
N GLY A 859 23.69 -33.57 -18.65
CA GLY A 859 24.50 -32.94 -17.59
C GLY A 859 24.74 -31.43 -17.76
N LYS A 860 24.33 -30.82 -18.88
CA LYS A 860 24.48 -29.38 -19.14
C LYS A 860 23.22 -28.62 -18.70
N LYS A 861 23.40 -27.57 -17.90
CA LYS A 861 22.31 -26.67 -17.50
C LYS A 861 21.76 -25.93 -18.72
N VAL A 862 20.46 -26.09 -18.98
CA VAL A 862 19.75 -25.41 -20.08
C VAL A 862 19.22 -24.06 -19.63
N GLY A 863 18.62 -24.00 -18.44
CA GLY A 863 18.06 -22.77 -17.92
C GLY A 863 17.38 -22.95 -16.57
N LYS A 864 16.76 -21.86 -16.10
CA LYS A 864 15.97 -21.81 -14.88
C LYS A 864 14.69 -21.01 -15.12
N ARG A 865 13.57 -21.43 -14.53
CA ARG A 865 12.29 -20.72 -14.52
C ARG A 865 11.79 -20.62 -13.09
N TRP A 866 11.36 -19.42 -12.72
CA TRP A 866 10.90 -19.09 -11.37
C TRP A 866 9.50 -18.45 -11.35
N TYR A 867 8.91 -18.27 -12.54
CA TYR A 867 7.54 -17.85 -12.77
C TYR A 867 7.09 -18.28 -14.18
N GLY A 868 5.78 -18.31 -14.40
CA GLY A 868 5.16 -18.54 -15.70
C GLY A 868 5.43 -19.93 -16.26
N LYS A 869 5.39 -20.06 -17.59
CA LYS A 869 5.55 -21.37 -18.24
C LYS A 869 7.00 -21.88 -18.19
N ALA A 870 7.16 -23.11 -17.71
CA ALA A 870 8.44 -23.80 -17.64
C ALA A 870 8.88 -24.39 -18.99
N ILE A 871 9.16 -23.52 -19.97
CA ILE A 871 9.61 -23.89 -21.32
C ILE A 871 11.08 -23.53 -21.52
N TYR A 872 11.86 -24.50 -22.02
CA TYR A 872 13.31 -24.41 -22.16
C TYR A 872 13.80 -24.76 -23.57
N PRO A 873 14.72 -23.98 -24.16
CA PRO A 873 15.33 -24.30 -25.45
C PRO A 873 16.41 -25.38 -25.29
N ILE A 874 16.16 -26.59 -25.82
CA ILE A 874 17.05 -27.75 -25.62
C ILE A 874 17.90 -28.09 -26.85
N LYS A 875 17.61 -27.51 -28.02
CA LYS A 875 18.23 -27.90 -29.31
C LYS A 875 19.75 -27.99 -29.25
N SER A 876 20.41 -27.03 -28.62
CA SER A 876 21.88 -26.95 -28.52
C SER A 876 22.50 -27.92 -27.51
N CYS A 877 21.69 -28.67 -26.77
CA CYS A 877 22.12 -29.62 -25.74
C CYS A 877 21.77 -31.07 -26.07
N LEU A 878 21.01 -31.30 -27.15
CA LEU A 878 20.64 -32.63 -27.61
C LEU A 878 21.77 -33.28 -28.42
N LYS A 879 21.87 -34.61 -28.30
CA LYS A 879 22.71 -35.49 -29.14
C LYS A 879 21.84 -36.53 -29.83
N GLN A 880 22.38 -37.17 -30.86
CA GLN A 880 21.70 -38.28 -31.53
C GLN A 880 21.51 -39.47 -30.58
N GLY A 881 20.32 -40.09 -30.59
CA GLY A 881 19.99 -41.22 -29.72
C GLY A 881 19.55 -40.79 -28.32
N ALA A 882 20.02 -41.51 -27.30
CA ALA A 882 19.59 -41.34 -25.91
C ALA A 882 20.10 -40.02 -25.30
N ASN A 883 19.21 -39.24 -24.70
CA ASN A 883 19.50 -37.99 -24.01
C ASN A 883 19.03 -38.07 -22.56
N SER A 884 19.91 -37.77 -21.59
CA SER A 884 19.50 -37.72 -20.19
C SER A 884 18.83 -36.38 -19.87
N ILE A 885 17.71 -36.45 -19.17
CA ILE A 885 16.93 -35.30 -18.72
C ILE A 885 16.92 -35.29 -17.20
N GLU A 886 17.32 -34.15 -16.62
CA GLU A 886 17.23 -33.92 -15.17
C GLU A 886 16.50 -32.59 -14.93
N ILE A 887 15.39 -32.65 -14.19
CA ILE A 887 14.62 -31.48 -13.75
C ILE A 887 14.85 -31.33 -12.25
N ARG A 888 15.37 -30.19 -11.82
CA ARG A 888 15.43 -29.85 -10.39
C ARG A 888 14.30 -28.90 -10.06
N TYR A 889 13.50 -29.24 -9.07
CA TYR A 889 12.34 -28.51 -8.61
C TYR A 889 12.53 -28.10 -7.15
N THR A 890 12.41 -26.82 -6.85
CA THR A 890 12.46 -26.32 -5.47
C THR A 890 11.03 -26.03 -5.00
N THR A 891 10.60 -26.70 -3.93
CA THR A 891 9.25 -26.59 -3.38
C THR A 891 9.07 -25.31 -2.54
N VAL A 892 7.87 -25.11 -1.98
CA VAL A 892 7.64 -24.24 -0.81
C VAL A 892 7.68 -25.04 0.51
N LEU A 893 7.58 -24.38 1.66
CA LEU A 893 7.64 -24.99 3.00
C LEU A 893 6.28 -25.43 3.58
N ALA A 894 5.17 -25.03 2.95
CA ALA A 894 3.84 -25.11 3.54
C ALA A 894 3.45 -26.50 4.08
N ASN A 895 3.63 -27.54 3.26
CA ASN A 895 3.22 -28.90 3.61
C ASN A 895 4.09 -29.50 4.72
N TYR A 896 5.40 -29.28 4.65
CA TYR A 896 6.33 -29.69 5.70
C TYR A 896 6.00 -29.00 7.03
N CYS A 897 5.83 -27.67 7.04
CA CYS A 897 5.49 -26.93 8.25
C CYS A 897 4.16 -27.38 8.87
N LYS A 898 3.16 -27.72 8.04
CA LYS A 898 1.87 -28.26 8.48
C LYS A 898 1.99 -29.67 9.07
N SER A 899 2.99 -30.44 8.68
CA SER A 899 3.26 -31.79 9.20
C SER A 899 4.00 -31.82 10.54
N LEU A 900 4.63 -30.71 10.93
CA LEU A 900 5.42 -30.62 12.16
C LEU A 900 4.54 -30.41 13.39
N ASN A 901 4.90 -31.08 14.49
CA ASN A 901 4.38 -30.78 15.82
C ASN A 901 5.18 -29.66 16.49
N ASN A 902 5.14 -28.44 15.93
CA ASN A 902 5.82 -27.26 16.45
C ASN A 902 4.80 -26.14 16.70
N PRO A 903 4.73 -25.53 17.91
CA PRO A 903 3.71 -24.53 18.23
C PRO A 903 3.68 -23.32 17.29
N LEU A 904 4.83 -22.89 16.79
CA LEU A 904 4.92 -21.76 15.86
C LEU A 904 4.45 -22.14 14.46
N THR A 905 4.86 -23.31 13.93
CA THR A 905 4.38 -23.76 12.63
C THR A 905 2.88 -24.03 12.69
N ILE A 906 2.37 -24.65 13.76
CA ILE A 906 0.94 -24.87 13.99
C ILE A 906 0.19 -23.53 13.97
N ARG A 907 0.68 -22.51 14.69
CA ARG A 907 0.06 -21.18 14.71
C ARG A 907 -0.10 -20.59 13.30
N TRP A 908 0.93 -20.67 12.47
CA TRP A 908 0.92 -20.06 11.14
C TRP A 908 0.27 -20.91 10.06
N THR A 909 0.19 -22.22 10.25
CA THR A 909 -0.45 -23.16 9.32
C THR A 909 -1.89 -23.51 9.68
N ARG A 910 -2.39 -23.11 10.87
CA ARG A 910 -3.77 -23.41 11.33
C ARG A 910 -4.88 -23.03 10.36
N VAL A 911 -4.65 -22.03 9.52
CA VAL A 911 -5.65 -21.54 8.55
C VAL A 911 -5.52 -22.22 7.18
N TYR A 912 -4.56 -23.15 7.01
CA TYR A 912 -4.34 -23.85 5.76
C TYR A 912 -5.36 -24.98 5.67
N LYS A 913 -6.44 -24.76 4.93
CA LYS A 913 -7.47 -25.78 4.69
C LYS A 913 -6.85 -27.02 4.03
N ASP A 914 -6.26 -26.82 2.86
CA ASP A 914 -5.71 -27.89 2.03
C ASP A 914 -4.18 -27.92 2.07
N LYS A 915 -3.60 -29.02 1.57
CA LYS A 915 -2.18 -29.08 1.23
C LYS A 915 -1.92 -28.19 0.00
N VAL A 916 -0.72 -27.61 -0.07
CA VAL A 916 -0.30 -26.80 -1.22
C VAL A 916 0.22 -27.74 -2.30
N SER A 917 -0.24 -27.54 -3.53
CA SER A 917 0.22 -28.30 -4.69
C SER A 917 1.72 -28.14 -4.88
N THR A 918 2.44 -29.23 -5.14
CA THR A 918 3.90 -29.20 -5.26
C THR A 918 4.43 -30.34 -6.12
N GLY A 919 5.58 -30.10 -6.73
CA GLY A 919 6.21 -31.03 -7.67
C GLY A 919 5.81 -30.76 -9.12
N VAL A 920 6.51 -31.42 -10.04
CA VAL A 920 6.17 -31.41 -11.47
C VAL A 920 5.00 -32.37 -11.67
N GLN A 921 3.86 -31.86 -12.15
CA GLN A 921 2.68 -32.65 -12.50
C GLN A 921 2.61 -32.90 -14.01
N GLY A 922 3.22 -32.04 -14.83
CA GLY A 922 3.26 -32.21 -16.27
C GLY A 922 1.95 -31.84 -16.97
N PRO A 923 1.64 -32.43 -18.14
CA PRO A 923 2.49 -33.37 -18.87
C PRO A 923 3.77 -32.71 -19.40
N VAL A 924 4.90 -33.42 -19.31
CA VAL A 924 6.16 -32.98 -19.93
C VAL A 924 6.16 -33.32 -21.42
N LYS A 925 6.50 -32.34 -22.26
CA LYS A 925 6.44 -32.45 -23.72
C LYS A 925 7.70 -31.91 -24.39
N LEU A 926 8.16 -32.60 -25.43
CA LEU A 926 9.08 -32.04 -26.42
C LEU A 926 8.29 -31.21 -27.44
N ILE A 927 8.82 -30.05 -27.81
CA ILE A 927 8.18 -29.09 -28.71
C ILE A 927 9.13 -28.71 -29.86
N LYS A 928 8.60 -28.74 -31.08
CA LYS A 928 9.23 -28.17 -32.28
C LYS A 928 8.47 -26.92 -32.66
N TYR A 929 9.10 -25.75 -32.52
CA TYR A 929 8.58 -24.51 -33.10
C TYR A 929 8.94 -24.37 -34.57
#